data_AF-A0A8H5P945-F1
#
_entry.id   AF-A0A8H5P945-F1
#
_cell.length_a   1.000
_cell.length_b   1.000
_cell.length_c   1.000
_cell.angle_alpha   90.00
_cell.angle_beta   90.00
_cell.angle_gamma   90.00
#
_symmetry.space_group_name_H-M   'P 1'
#
loop_
_entity.id
_entity.type
_entity.pdbx_description
1 polymer ?
#
loop_
_entity_poly.entity_id
_entity_poly.type
_entity_poly.pdbx_seq_one_letter_code
_entity_poly.pdbx_strand_id
1 'polypeptide(L)'
;MADNPVFISWKTTSLTINFTKNEFGAICLYEVLPLNHSHQKSASDLFASSELPLISVRLSGEGNTNDKTAKSLVGGYLSSRLRYKSHQQSQDGDVHRLDIHSEDERAGISVTAHLSVYGDVPVLRSAVTVVNESKSSNVIVTQLSSLTIGGLTTRSNEWNKDYVLRTATNTWFREAQWRKHSLPYLGIDKNGICELHDGHSGSQATFGLQNRGSFSTGSYLPMGILESEPNSDTWAWQVEHNGSWRWEIGDYKDSIYIAAGGPTKADHDWKHTLCPGDSFTSPPVALTRVSGCFQDAVRALNDYRRRIIRPHDDNKRLPIIFNDYMNCLMGDPDEGKIEALLDPVAQSGAEYFVIDAGWYADDSNWWDDVGLWEPSKKRFPSGFKTLMDKIKSKGLIPGLWLEPEVVGVRSVVGERLPEDAFFHENGQRVVERGRFQLDFRHPEVRAWMTKVVDRLVVHYGIGYFKFDYNIEVIQGTDSPGTSSAGANQLLHQRCYLDWVRSLLDKHANLVIENCSSGAQRMDYAMLSVHSLQSTSDQQDPILYAAIAAALPTCVLPEQSASWAYPQPEWSDELNAFTVVNSLLGRVYLSGRLDRLSPSQMELIIEGMQAYKTIRPHLVTAHAFWPLGLPRWHDDWISLGLETDNGLYLSVWRRGGSCSEEIPLPRLAGCGKVQVSVVYPKRLPTQAIWKEGDNILELKFPETRTVRSTLISDASLFAAAATLLQEDRVIAKWSRALTPAGVREHLKLVYKSLNFLIIPRPRSVPRDIDHQHPEGESSKIFRLEYISMYDLVVVGHGIAGLAAAVSAAESSPSAQIAVLEHAPEHASGGNSRWSPANMRMPSVNEVLPGFVDDMMAASGSGGDRAYFERLASQAPEALQWLEKQGVQFHAMDYFLKSWPNRIQPIGKGAAIVEALKQSAKSKGVQLVYNCRAQRLHLDRGQATIEAADGRRIVARSVVLASGGFQGSPDMLRTHLGPGAEMSGKPRLRPD
;
A
#
# COMPACT_ATOMS: atom_id res chain seq x y z
N MET A 1 39.08 -4.89 43.23
CA MET A 1 39.94 -5.72 42.35
C MET A 1 39.85 -5.08 40.97
N ALA A 2 40.92 -5.05 40.19
CA ALA A 2 40.82 -4.60 38.81
C ALA A 2 40.17 -5.72 37.99
N ASP A 3 38.93 -5.54 37.57
CA ASP A 3 38.26 -6.47 36.67
C ASP A 3 39.02 -6.50 35.34
N ASN A 4 39.35 -7.70 34.85
CA ASN A 4 39.94 -7.85 33.52
C ASN A 4 39.01 -7.22 32.45
N PRO A 5 39.57 -6.59 31.40
CA PRO A 5 38.77 -6.11 30.28
C PRO A 5 38.06 -7.30 29.62
N VAL A 6 36.73 -7.28 29.65
CA VAL A 6 35.90 -8.28 28.97
C VAL A 6 35.71 -7.82 27.54
N PHE A 7 36.38 -8.49 26.60
CA PHE A 7 36.18 -8.36 25.17
C PHE A 7 35.73 -9.72 24.62
N ILE A 8 34.54 -9.77 24.05
CA ILE A 8 33.97 -10.99 23.46
C ILE A 8 33.93 -10.77 21.95
N SER A 9 34.70 -11.54 21.20
CA SER A 9 34.58 -11.58 19.74
C SER A 9 33.86 -12.86 19.33
N TRP A 10 32.60 -12.72 18.91
CA TRP A 10 31.77 -13.82 18.45
C TRP A 10 31.81 -13.86 16.92
N LYS A 11 32.51 -14.86 16.39
CA LYS A 11 32.69 -15.05 14.95
C LYS A 11 31.78 -16.15 14.44
N THR A 12 30.94 -15.83 13.48
CA THR A 12 30.04 -16.76 12.79
C THR A 12 30.52 -16.98 11.35
N THR A 13 29.75 -17.71 10.57
CA THR A 13 29.92 -17.92 9.12
C THR A 13 29.70 -16.68 8.25
N SER A 14 29.11 -15.60 8.78
CA SER A 14 28.77 -14.38 8.02
C SER A 14 29.18 -13.07 8.70
N LEU A 15 29.26 -13.06 10.03
CA LEU A 15 29.56 -11.88 10.85
C LEU A 15 30.71 -12.13 11.83
N THR A 16 31.43 -11.07 12.18
CA THR A 16 32.18 -10.95 13.43
C THR A 16 31.47 -9.90 14.28
N ILE A 17 31.04 -10.28 15.47
CA ILE A 17 30.26 -9.43 16.37
C ILE A 17 31.08 -9.26 17.65
N ASN A 18 31.49 -8.03 17.91
CA ASN A 18 32.37 -7.69 19.02
C ASN A 18 31.55 -7.05 20.15
N PHE A 19 31.83 -7.43 21.39
CA PHE A 19 31.24 -6.86 22.60
C PHE A 19 32.35 -6.44 23.55
N THR A 20 32.10 -5.35 24.28
CA THR A 20 33.01 -4.83 25.30
C THR A 20 32.26 -4.50 26.58
N LYS A 21 32.94 -4.56 27.72
CA LYS A 21 32.41 -4.09 29.01
C LYS A 21 32.78 -2.62 29.19
N ASN A 22 31.79 -1.76 29.42
CA ASN A 22 32.04 -0.34 29.72
C ASN A 22 32.60 -0.13 31.14
N GLU A 23 32.99 1.10 31.46
CA GLU A 23 33.59 1.47 32.76
C GLU A 23 32.71 1.12 33.98
N PHE A 24 31.38 1.12 33.80
CA PHE A 24 30.42 0.75 34.85
C PHE A 24 30.22 -0.76 34.95
N GLY A 25 30.59 -1.52 33.93
CA GLY A 25 30.50 -2.98 33.90
C GLY A 25 29.30 -3.54 33.14
N ALA A 26 28.53 -2.70 32.44
CA ALA A 26 27.50 -3.17 31.51
C ALA A 26 28.14 -3.67 30.20
N ILE A 27 27.54 -4.67 29.58
CA ILE A 27 27.96 -5.17 28.27
C ILE A 27 27.40 -4.27 27.16
N CYS A 28 28.28 -3.84 26.26
CA CYS A 28 27.96 -3.05 25.08
C CYS A 28 28.18 -3.88 23.82
N LEU A 29 27.28 -3.77 22.83
CA LEU A 29 27.55 -4.22 21.47
C LEU A 29 28.50 -3.20 20.83
N TYR A 30 29.75 -3.62 20.63
CA TYR A 30 30.84 -2.77 20.18
C TYR A 30 30.85 -2.60 18.66
N GLU A 31 30.70 -3.71 17.93
CA GLU A 31 30.76 -3.68 16.47
C GLU A 31 30.03 -4.88 15.86
N VAL A 32 29.38 -4.65 14.72
CA VAL A 32 28.89 -5.71 13.82
C VAL A 32 29.64 -5.56 12.50
N LEU A 33 30.41 -6.58 12.12
CA LEU A 33 31.23 -6.61 10.92
C LEU A 33 30.84 -7.79 10.01
N PRO A 34 30.60 -7.59 8.71
CA PRO A 34 30.66 -8.69 7.75
C PRO A 34 32.09 -9.23 7.66
N LEU A 35 32.28 -10.55 7.53
CA LEU A 35 33.57 -11.24 7.71
C LEU A 35 34.81 -10.64 7.01
N ASN A 36 34.64 -9.96 5.88
CA ASN A 36 35.73 -9.38 5.09
C ASN A 36 36.14 -7.96 5.53
N HIS A 37 35.61 -7.44 6.63
CA HIS A 37 35.85 -6.07 7.09
C HIS A 37 36.83 -6.00 8.26
N SER A 38 37.68 -4.98 8.25
CA SER A 38 38.48 -4.58 9.41
C SER A 38 37.64 -3.77 10.40
N HIS A 39 37.94 -3.94 11.68
CA HIS A 39 37.53 -3.06 12.78
C HIS A 39 37.72 -1.58 12.40
N GLN A 40 36.73 -0.75 12.70
CA GLN A 40 36.78 0.70 12.50
C GLN A 40 36.73 1.40 13.86
N LYS A 41 37.61 2.38 14.07
CA LYS A 41 37.57 3.19 15.30
C LYS A 41 36.42 4.19 15.22
N SER A 42 35.99 4.73 16.37
CA SER A 42 35.18 5.95 16.36
C SER A 42 35.91 7.03 15.56
N ALA A 43 35.17 7.78 14.76
CA ALA A 43 35.71 8.93 14.05
C ALA A 43 35.95 10.12 15.01
N SER A 44 35.19 10.18 16.11
CA SER A 44 35.11 11.36 16.98
C SER A 44 36.44 11.72 17.63
N ASP A 45 36.79 13.00 17.52
CA ASP A 45 37.93 13.61 18.22
C ASP A 45 37.67 13.81 19.73
N LEU A 46 36.41 13.70 20.18
CA LEU A 46 35.97 13.97 21.55
C LEU A 46 35.85 12.71 22.41
N PHE A 47 35.46 11.59 21.81
CA PHE A 47 35.15 10.35 22.53
C PHE A 47 35.92 9.16 21.97
N ALA A 48 36.67 8.47 22.85
CA ALA A 48 37.38 7.23 22.50
C ALA A 48 36.43 6.06 22.11
N SER A 49 35.14 6.16 22.46
CA SER A 49 34.09 5.17 22.24
C SER A 49 32.72 5.83 22.18
N SER A 50 31.82 5.27 21.37
CA SER A 50 30.43 5.74 21.20
C SER A 50 29.41 4.63 21.48
N GLU A 51 29.84 3.51 22.07
CA GLU A 51 28.96 2.38 22.38
C GLU A 51 27.93 2.70 23.48
N LEU A 52 26.79 2.02 23.39
CA LEU A 52 25.75 1.96 24.41
C LEU A 52 25.62 0.51 24.93
N PRO A 53 25.09 0.33 26.15
CA PRO A 53 24.71 -0.99 26.65
C PRO A 53 23.82 -1.72 25.64
N LEU A 54 24.10 -3.00 25.38
CA LEU A 54 23.35 -3.85 24.44
C LEU A 54 21.85 -3.91 24.77
N ILE A 55 21.54 -3.77 26.05
CA ILE A 55 20.21 -3.93 26.63
C ILE A 55 19.82 -2.63 27.34
N SER A 56 18.60 -2.15 27.09
CA SER A 56 18.00 -1.07 27.87
C SER A 56 16.68 -1.49 28.50
N VAL A 57 16.61 -1.36 29.82
CA VAL A 57 15.46 -1.75 30.65
C VAL A 57 15.08 -0.59 31.56
N ARG A 58 13.77 -0.38 31.76
CA ARG A 58 13.24 0.66 32.67
C ARG A 58 12.18 0.08 33.59
N LEU A 59 12.40 0.19 34.90
CA LEU A 59 11.40 -0.21 35.89
C LEU A 59 10.40 0.92 36.18
N SER A 60 9.26 0.57 36.74
CA SER A 60 8.26 1.56 37.15
C SER A 60 8.85 2.52 38.19
N GLY A 61 8.81 3.83 37.88
CA GLY A 61 9.39 4.89 38.71
C GLY A 61 10.79 5.34 38.28
N GLU A 62 11.46 4.66 37.35
CA GLU A 62 12.80 5.03 36.90
C GLU A 62 12.79 6.06 35.75
N GLY A 63 13.53 7.17 35.95
CA GLY A 63 13.91 8.12 34.90
C GLY A 63 15.21 7.73 34.17
N ASN A 64 15.96 8.73 33.71
CA ASN A 64 17.33 8.55 33.22
C ASN A 64 18.36 8.96 34.28
N THR A 65 19.57 8.40 34.19
CA THR A 65 20.66 8.64 35.15
C THR A 65 21.25 10.03 35.07
N ASN A 66 21.71 10.43 33.88
CA ASN A 66 22.45 11.66 33.64
C ASN A 66 21.66 12.68 32.79
N ASP A 67 20.65 12.20 32.05
CA ASP A 67 19.94 12.98 31.05
C ASP A 67 18.61 13.55 31.58
N LYS A 68 18.29 14.78 31.14
CA LYS A 68 17.09 15.54 31.58
C LYS A 68 15.78 15.08 30.91
N THR A 69 15.77 13.92 30.24
CA THR A 69 14.62 13.36 29.52
C THR A 69 14.46 11.87 29.81
N ALA A 70 13.22 11.41 29.95
CA ALA A 70 12.87 9.99 30.03
C ALA A 70 12.14 9.49 28.76
N LYS A 71 12.16 10.29 27.68
CA LYS A 71 11.50 9.96 26.40
C LYS A 71 12.30 8.97 25.55
N SER A 72 13.62 8.95 25.71
CA SER A 72 14.51 8.03 25.01
C SER A 72 14.41 6.62 25.59
N LEU A 73 14.61 5.63 24.74
CA LEU A 73 14.78 4.23 25.12
C LEU A 73 16.15 3.96 25.79
N VAL A 74 17.12 4.87 25.75
CA VAL A 74 18.44 4.69 26.41
C VAL A 74 18.60 5.54 27.69
N GLY A 75 19.70 5.34 28.42
CA GLY A 75 20.05 6.13 29.62
C GLY A 75 19.32 5.76 30.93
N GLY A 76 18.50 4.70 30.93
CA GLY A 76 17.71 4.24 32.08
C GLY A 76 18.52 3.80 33.30
N TYR A 77 17.94 3.95 34.49
CA TYR A 77 18.59 3.62 35.77
C TYR A 77 18.92 2.13 35.94
N LEU A 78 18.10 1.18 35.47
CA LEU A 78 18.47 -0.24 35.52
C LEU A 78 19.60 -0.55 34.53
N SER A 79 19.50 -0.06 33.28
CA SER A 79 20.46 -0.30 32.20
C SER A 79 21.91 0.03 32.59
N SER A 80 22.13 1.12 33.35
CA SER A 80 23.46 1.53 33.83
C SER A 80 23.95 0.76 35.06
N ARG A 81 23.06 0.05 35.77
CA ARG A 81 23.40 -0.83 36.90
C ARG A 81 23.61 -2.29 36.51
N LEU A 82 23.10 -2.74 35.37
CA LEU A 82 23.34 -4.09 34.86
C LEU A 82 24.86 -4.36 34.78
N ARG A 83 25.29 -5.52 35.28
CA ARG A 83 26.67 -5.98 35.24
C ARG A 83 26.74 -7.26 34.44
N TYR A 84 27.66 -7.32 33.48
CA TYR A 84 28.01 -8.55 32.79
C TYR A 84 28.45 -9.63 33.80
N LYS A 85 27.95 -10.86 33.63
CA LYS A 85 28.25 -12.00 34.53
C LYS A 85 28.84 -13.18 33.75
N SER A 86 28.20 -13.59 32.66
CA SER A 86 28.65 -14.73 31.83
C SER A 86 28.12 -14.63 30.41
N HIS A 87 28.64 -15.47 29.52
CA HIS A 87 28.06 -15.69 28.19
C HIS A 87 28.19 -17.16 27.79
N GLN A 88 27.29 -17.65 26.94
CA GLN A 88 27.32 -19.00 26.40
C GLN A 88 27.15 -18.94 24.87
N GLN A 89 28.09 -19.56 24.15
CA GLN A 89 27.96 -19.79 22.72
C GLN A 89 27.39 -21.18 22.47
N SER A 90 26.51 -21.32 21.48
CA SER A 90 26.02 -22.60 21.00
C SER A 90 25.76 -22.55 19.49
N GLN A 91 25.62 -23.72 18.87
CA GLN A 91 25.25 -23.84 17.47
C GLN A 91 24.23 -24.98 17.32
N ASP A 92 23.19 -24.71 16.56
CA ASP A 92 22.07 -25.62 16.30
C ASP A 92 21.86 -25.68 14.78
N GLY A 93 22.50 -26.67 14.16
CA GLY A 93 22.64 -26.75 12.70
C GLY A 93 23.32 -25.51 12.11
N ASP A 94 22.59 -24.78 11.28
CA ASP A 94 23.03 -23.55 10.61
C ASP A 94 22.81 -22.29 11.49
N VAL A 95 22.24 -22.42 12.69
CA VAL A 95 21.97 -21.29 13.59
C VAL A 95 23.06 -21.19 14.65
N HIS A 96 23.90 -20.16 14.54
CA HIS A 96 24.83 -19.77 15.60
C HIS A 96 24.08 -18.95 16.66
N ARG A 97 24.29 -19.22 17.94
CA ARG A 97 23.69 -18.48 19.06
C ARG A 97 24.73 -18.00 20.07
N LEU A 98 24.46 -16.86 20.68
CA LEU A 98 25.21 -16.30 21.81
C LEU A 98 24.21 -15.74 22.82
N ASP A 99 24.18 -16.33 24.01
CA ASP A 99 23.45 -15.81 25.15
C ASP A 99 24.41 -15.02 26.04
N ILE A 100 24.06 -13.77 26.38
CA ILE A 100 24.86 -12.91 27.27
C ILE A 100 24.05 -12.58 28.52
N HIS A 101 24.54 -13.01 29.68
CA HIS A 101 23.87 -12.86 30.97
C HIS A 101 24.41 -11.67 31.76
N SER A 102 23.51 -10.86 32.31
CA SER A 102 23.80 -9.71 33.16
C SER A 102 22.82 -9.63 34.34
N GLU A 103 23.23 -9.03 35.46
CA GLU A 103 22.41 -8.89 36.67
C GLU A 103 22.41 -7.44 37.20
N ASP A 104 21.33 -7.02 37.85
CA ASP A 104 21.32 -5.92 38.83
C ASP A 104 20.96 -6.48 40.21
N GLU A 105 21.98 -6.65 41.05
CA GLU A 105 21.84 -7.15 42.42
C GLU A 105 20.95 -6.26 43.29
N ARG A 106 20.83 -4.95 42.96
CA ARG A 106 19.99 -4.01 43.70
C ARG A 106 18.50 -4.22 43.46
N ALA A 107 18.09 -4.44 42.22
CA ALA A 107 16.69 -4.75 41.89
C ALA A 107 16.34 -6.22 42.10
N GLY A 108 17.33 -7.11 42.19
CA GLY A 108 17.11 -8.56 42.20
C GLY A 108 16.60 -9.03 40.85
N ILE A 109 17.28 -8.62 39.77
CA ILE A 109 16.87 -8.91 38.38
C ILE A 109 18.06 -9.49 37.63
N SER A 110 17.82 -10.56 36.87
CA SER A 110 18.72 -11.03 35.83
C SER A 110 18.16 -10.74 34.45
N VAL A 111 19.05 -10.54 33.48
CA VAL A 111 18.70 -10.19 32.10
C VAL A 111 19.63 -10.92 31.15
N THR A 112 19.06 -11.61 30.17
CA THR A 112 19.80 -12.36 29.15
C THR A 112 19.46 -11.83 27.77
N ALA A 113 20.48 -11.37 27.03
CA ALA A 113 20.34 -11.09 25.60
C ALA A 113 20.59 -12.37 24.82
N HIS A 114 19.59 -12.77 24.03
CA HIS A 114 19.59 -13.94 23.15
C HIS A 114 19.90 -13.50 21.73
N LEU A 115 21.11 -13.79 21.25
CA LEU A 115 21.58 -13.40 19.94
C LEU A 115 21.64 -14.60 19.00
N SER A 116 21.30 -14.41 17.73
CA SER A 116 21.32 -15.47 16.70
C SER A 116 21.75 -14.94 15.34
N VAL A 117 22.52 -15.75 14.62
CA VAL A 117 22.91 -15.53 13.22
C VAL A 117 22.66 -16.83 12.44
N TYR A 118 22.14 -16.71 11.22
CA TYR A 118 21.64 -17.82 10.43
C TYR A 118 22.55 -18.07 9.22
N GLY A 119 23.46 -19.02 9.35
CA GLY A 119 24.37 -19.47 8.29
C GLY A 119 25.20 -18.35 7.68
N ASP A 120 25.20 -18.32 6.35
CA ASP A 120 25.89 -17.32 5.53
C ASP A 120 25.22 -15.93 5.51
N VAL A 121 24.05 -15.78 6.12
CA VAL A 121 23.29 -14.53 6.08
C VAL A 121 23.85 -13.51 7.09
N PRO A 122 24.22 -12.28 6.67
CA PRO A 122 24.85 -11.28 7.55
C PRO A 122 23.83 -10.49 8.39
N VAL A 123 22.93 -11.19 9.09
CA VAL A 123 21.90 -10.58 9.95
C VAL A 123 22.03 -11.08 11.38
N LEU A 124 22.12 -10.14 12.31
CA LEU A 124 22.06 -10.38 13.75
C LEU A 124 20.61 -10.24 14.22
N ARG A 125 20.03 -11.33 14.73
CA ARG A 125 18.75 -11.32 15.44
C ARG A 125 18.99 -11.24 16.95
N SER A 126 18.21 -10.41 17.65
CA SER A 126 18.30 -10.19 19.10
C SER A 126 16.92 -10.18 19.75
N ALA A 127 16.79 -10.86 20.89
CA ALA A 127 15.68 -10.73 21.82
C ALA A 127 16.22 -10.73 23.25
N VAL A 128 15.51 -10.13 24.20
CA VAL A 128 15.98 -10.01 25.58
C VAL A 128 14.97 -10.62 26.54
N THR A 129 15.42 -11.50 27.43
CA THR A 129 14.62 -12.03 28.54
C THR A 129 15.04 -11.37 29.84
N VAL A 130 14.07 -10.84 30.59
CA VAL A 130 14.24 -10.34 31.96
C VAL A 130 13.58 -11.31 32.95
N VAL A 131 14.24 -11.60 34.07
CA VAL A 131 13.76 -12.49 35.13
C VAL A 131 13.79 -11.76 36.48
N ASN A 132 12.74 -11.92 37.29
CA ASN A 132 12.73 -11.40 38.67
C ASN A 132 13.34 -12.44 39.62
N GLU A 133 14.61 -12.25 39.97
CA GLU A 133 15.38 -13.08 40.92
C GLU A 133 15.12 -12.70 42.39
N SER A 134 14.32 -11.67 42.66
CA SER A 134 14.04 -11.24 44.03
C SER A 134 13.15 -12.27 44.75
N LYS A 135 13.37 -12.45 46.05
CA LYS A 135 12.71 -13.54 46.81
C LYS A 135 11.26 -13.26 47.21
N SER A 136 10.82 -12.01 47.14
CA SER A 136 9.56 -11.58 47.78
C SER A 136 8.94 -10.30 47.20
N SER A 137 9.50 -9.72 46.13
CA SER A 137 9.08 -8.41 45.63
C SER A 137 8.66 -8.52 44.16
N ASN A 138 7.54 -7.90 43.80
CA ASN A 138 7.14 -7.82 42.40
C ASN A 138 7.93 -6.70 41.70
N VAL A 139 8.40 -6.99 40.50
CA VAL A 139 9.08 -6.04 39.62
C VAL A 139 8.11 -5.62 38.52
N ILE A 140 7.98 -4.31 38.26
CA ILE A 140 7.15 -3.81 37.16
C ILE A 140 8.07 -3.26 36.07
N VAL A 141 8.19 -3.97 34.96
CA VAL A 141 8.93 -3.53 33.77
C VAL A 141 8.04 -2.61 32.94
N THR A 142 8.60 -1.50 32.47
CA THR A 142 7.87 -0.46 31.71
C THR A 142 8.49 -0.14 30.34
N GLN A 143 9.69 -0.66 30.10
CA GLN A 143 10.40 -0.59 28.84
C GLN A 143 11.43 -1.73 28.80
N LEU A 144 11.55 -2.41 27.67
CA LEU A 144 12.59 -3.40 27.40
C LEU A 144 12.96 -3.32 25.91
N SER A 145 14.16 -2.82 25.59
CA SER A 145 14.68 -2.91 24.22
C SER A 145 15.11 -4.35 23.92
N SER A 146 14.88 -4.78 22.69
CA SER A 146 15.35 -6.08 22.18
C SER A 146 16.76 -5.96 21.60
N LEU A 147 17.13 -4.76 21.16
CA LEU A 147 18.46 -4.41 20.69
C LEU A 147 18.75 -2.94 20.98
N THR A 148 19.99 -2.64 21.38
CA THR A 148 20.52 -1.28 21.48
C THR A 148 21.99 -1.31 21.05
N ILE A 149 22.36 -0.40 20.15
CA ILE A 149 23.73 -0.25 19.63
C ILE A 149 23.98 1.22 19.31
N GLY A 150 25.12 1.73 19.78
CA GLY A 150 25.64 3.06 19.46
C GLY A 150 26.83 2.96 18.51
N GLY A 151 27.36 4.10 18.06
CA GLY A 151 28.56 4.11 17.21
C GLY A 151 28.30 3.71 15.75
N LEU A 152 27.11 3.94 15.19
CA LEU A 152 26.78 3.50 13.82
C LEU A 152 27.58 4.22 12.72
N THR A 153 28.31 5.29 13.04
CA THR A 153 28.90 6.22 12.06
C THR A 153 30.44 6.28 12.08
N THR A 154 31.10 5.11 12.23
CA THR A 154 32.56 4.91 12.46
C THR A 154 33.54 5.45 11.39
N ARG A 155 33.15 6.36 10.50
CA ARG A 155 34.01 6.94 9.45
C ARG A 155 33.88 8.45 9.23
N SER A 156 32.97 9.14 9.89
CA SER A 156 32.76 10.57 9.66
C SER A 156 32.42 11.35 10.92
N ASN A 157 33.12 12.48 11.10
CA ASN A 157 32.81 13.50 12.11
C ASN A 157 31.69 14.45 11.67
N GLU A 158 31.28 14.37 10.40
CA GLU A 158 30.14 15.04 9.79
C GLU A 158 28.98 14.05 9.59
N TRP A 159 28.79 13.14 10.55
CA TRP A 159 27.79 12.07 10.50
C TRP A 159 26.36 12.58 10.24
N ASN A 160 26.05 13.81 10.67
CA ASN A 160 24.78 14.49 10.44
C ASN A 160 24.54 14.83 8.95
N LYS A 161 25.60 14.97 8.15
CA LYS A 161 25.53 15.26 6.71
C LYS A 161 25.71 14.00 5.87
N ASP A 162 26.61 13.11 6.29
CA ASP A 162 27.02 11.94 5.51
C ASP A 162 26.05 10.76 5.58
N TYR A 163 25.16 10.73 6.59
CA TYR A 163 24.16 9.69 6.75
C TYR A 163 22.74 10.20 6.52
N VAL A 164 21.93 9.34 5.91
CA VAL A 164 20.51 9.57 5.63
C VAL A 164 19.66 8.45 6.22
N LEU A 165 18.51 8.82 6.78
CA LEU A 165 17.54 7.85 7.27
C LEU A 165 16.46 7.61 6.20
N ARG A 166 16.19 6.34 5.90
CA ARG A 166 15.02 5.93 5.11
C ARG A 166 13.97 5.33 6.04
N THR A 167 12.75 5.79 5.90
CA THR A 167 11.57 5.28 6.63
C THR A 167 10.44 4.99 5.66
N ALA A 168 9.54 4.08 6.02
CA ALA A 168 8.37 3.77 5.20
C ALA A 168 7.08 4.11 5.96
N THR A 169 6.28 5.01 5.40
CA THR A 169 4.87 5.14 5.80
C THR A 169 4.08 3.99 5.18
N ASN A 170 3.18 3.40 5.93
CA ASN A 170 2.30 2.36 5.46
C ASN A 170 0.88 2.71 5.89
N THR A 171 0.00 2.93 4.92
CA THR A 171 -1.40 3.29 5.15
C THR A 171 -2.24 2.50 4.16
N TRP A 172 -3.47 2.16 4.54
CA TRP A 172 -4.45 1.51 3.65
C TRP A 172 -4.51 2.15 2.26
N PHE A 173 -4.55 1.33 1.20
CA PHE A 173 -4.48 1.72 -0.22
C PHE A 173 -3.15 2.37 -0.67
N ARG A 174 -2.17 2.53 0.21
CA ARG A 174 -0.89 3.22 -0.05
C ARG A 174 0.25 2.60 0.75
N GLU A 175 0.39 1.29 0.65
CA GLU A 175 1.33 0.49 1.43
C GLU A 175 2.80 0.63 0.96
N ALA A 176 3.75 0.32 1.86
CA ALA A 176 5.21 0.30 1.66
C ALA A 176 5.85 1.58 1.08
N GLN A 177 5.38 2.77 1.46
CA GLN A 177 5.84 4.04 0.85
C GLN A 177 7.09 4.62 1.53
N TRP A 178 8.24 4.36 0.91
CA TRP A 178 9.55 4.81 1.39
C TRP A 178 9.82 6.30 1.16
N ARG A 179 10.49 6.92 2.14
CA ARG A 179 10.98 8.30 2.12
C ARG A 179 12.41 8.33 2.63
N LYS A 180 13.20 9.26 2.11
CA LYS A 180 14.60 9.51 2.49
C LYS A 180 14.68 10.89 3.16
N HIS A 181 15.36 10.97 4.29
CA HIS A 181 15.47 12.14 5.15
C HIS A 181 16.94 12.39 5.48
N SER A 182 17.37 13.65 5.48
CA SER A 182 18.61 14.03 6.16
C SER A 182 18.37 14.05 7.67
N LEU A 183 19.40 13.77 8.46
CA LEU A 183 19.28 13.71 9.91
C LEU A 183 18.91 15.09 10.54
N PRO A 184 19.46 16.24 10.08
CA PRO A 184 19.07 17.55 10.58
C PRO A 184 17.59 17.89 10.34
N TYR A 185 17.00 17.42 9.23
CA TYR A 185 15.57 17.58 8.97
C TYR A 185 14.70 16.85 10.01
N LEU A 186 15.22 15.75 10.59
CA LEU A 186 14.58 15.00 11.67
C LEU A 186 14.91 15.55 13.08
N GLY A 187 15.70 16.63 13.16
CA GLY A 187 16.19 17.18 14.43
C GLY A 187 17.35 16.41 15.06
N ILE A 188 17.97 15.49 14.32
CA ILE A 188 19.17 14.74 14.74
C ILE A 188 20.38 15.42 14.08
N ASP A 189 21.05 16.32 14.80
CA ASP A 189 22.08 17.19 14.22
C ASP A 189 23.26 17.42 15.17
N LYS A 190 24.43 17.76 14.61
CA LYS A 190 25.63 18.11 15.36
C LYS A 190 25.53 19.54 15.87
N ASN A 191 24.78 19.71 16.97
CA ASN A 191 24.45 21.00 17.58
C ASN A 191 25.54 21.58 18.52
N GLY A 192 26.71 20.93 18.59
CA GLY A 192 27.84 21.32 19.43
C GLY A 192 27.73 21.02 20.92
N ILE A 193 26.67 20.34 21.39
CA ILE A 193 26.49 20.08 22.83
C ILE A 193 27.60 19.21 23.44
N CYS A 194 28.18 18.31 22.64
CA CYS A 194 29.30 17.44 23.04
C CYS A 194 30.63 18.21 23.22
N GLU A 195 30.75 19.41 22.64
CA GLU A 195 31.95 20.24 22.70
C GLU A 195 31.96 21.16 23.94
N LEU A 196 30.85 21.20 24.68
CA LEU A 196 30.73 21.96 25.92
C LEU A 196 31.49 21.30 27.07
N HIS A 197 32.09 22.14 27.91
CA HIS A 197 32.83 21.75 29.12
C HIS A 197 32.02 20.95 30.16
N ASP A 198 30.69 20.89 30.02
CA ASP A 198 29.77 20.20 30.93
C ASP A 198 29.71 18.68 30.67
N GLY A 199 30.42 18.17 29.65
CA GLY A 199 30.63 16.72 29.44
C GLY A 199 29.41 15.96 28.91
N HIS A 200 28.54 16.63 28.15
CA HIS A 200 27.34 16.01 27.59
C HIS A 200 27.68 14.90 26.60
N SER A 201 27.02 13.74 26.74
CA SER A 201 27.18 12.59 25.84
C SER A 201 26.28 12.64 24.60
N GLY A 202 25.66 13.77 24.29
CA GLY A 202 24.70 13.93 23.19
C GLY A 202 23.57 14.91 23.54
N SER A 203 22.79 15.30 22.54
CA SER A 203 21.66 16.21 22.68
C SER A 203 20.42 15.55 23.30
N GLN A 204 20.36 14.22 23.24
CA GLN A 204 19.20 13.41 23.60
C GLN A 204 17.96 13.72 22.74
N ALA A 205 18.16 14.32 21.56
CA ALA A 205 17.17 14.35 20.50
C ALA A 205 16.98 12.92 19.97
N THR A 206 15.73 12.53 19.81
CA THR A 206 15.36 11.20 19.33
C THR A 206 14.35 11.33 18.20
N PHE A 207 14.64 10.72 17.06
CA PHE A 207 13.65 10.46 16.02
C PHE A 207 13.24 9.00 16.12
N GLY A 208 11.98 8.74 16.45
CA GLY A 208 11.45 7.39 16.59
C GLY A 208 10.15 7.20 15.84
N LEU A 209 9.94 5.99 15.35
CA LEU A 209 8.69 5.54 14.76
C LEU A 209 8.12 4.38 15.59
N GLN A 210 6.79 4.30 15.56
CA GLN A 210 6.01 3.33 16.30
C GLN A 210 4.68 3.10 15.58
N ASN A 211 4.10 1.92 15.77
CA ASN A 211 2.67 1.70 15.57
C ASN A 211 2.05 1.31 16.92
N ARG A 212 0.79 1.68 17.10
CA ARG A 212 0.03 1.42 18.32
C ARG A 212 -1.22 0.59 17.97
N GLY A 213 -1.49 -0.40 18.80
CA GLY A 213 -2.66 -1.26 18.70
C GLY A 213 -2.44 -2.53 17.89
N SER A 214 -3.50 -2.95 17.22
CA SER A 214 -3.59 -4.22 16.48
C SER A 214 -3.07 -4.15 15.04
N PHE A 215 -3.00 -2.96 14.43
CA PHE A 215 -2.41 -2.79 13.10
C PHE A 215 -0.90 -2.55 13.23
N SER A 216 -0.14 -3.64 13.31
CA SER A 216 1.33 -3.63 13.44
C SER A 216 2.06 -2.91 12.32
N THR A 217 1.41 -2.68 11.16
CA THR A 217 1.94 -1.87 10.06
C THR A 217 1.03 -0.69 9.69
N GLY A 218 0.06 -0.31 10.52
CA GLY A 218 -1.02 0.63 10.15
C GLY A 218 -0.66 2.11 9.90
N SER A 219 0.52 2.57 10.33
CA SER A 219 1.05 3.91 9.99
C SER A 219 2.46 3.88 9.40
N TYR A 220 3.31 2.96 9.89
CA TYR A 220 4.69 2.78 9.44
C TYR A 220 5.04 1.30 9.27
N LEU A 221 6.08 0.98 8.49
CA LEU A 221 6.69 -0.36 8.58
C LEU A 221 7.56 -0.46 9.86
N PRO A 222 7.68 -1.66 10.47
CA PRO A 222 8.51 -1.92 11.65
C PRO A 222 10.02 -1.94 11.34
N MET A 223 10.48 -1.09 10.42
CA MET A 223 11.85 -1.11 9.91
C MET A 223 12.35 0.28 9.54
N GLY A 224 13.68 0.41 9.46
CA GLY A 224 14.37 1.61 8.97
C GLY A 224 15.72 1.24 8.35
N ILE A 225 16.28 2.15 7.57
CA ILE A 225 17.59 2.00 6.93
C ILE A 225 18.39 3.30 7.15
N LEU A 226 19.58 3.20 7.70
CA LEU A 226 20.53 4.30 7.87
C LEU A 226 21.71 4.08 6.92
N GLU A 227 21.83 4.92 5.90
CA GLU A 227 22.75 4.75 4.76
C GLU A 227 23.77 5.89 4.71
N SER A 228 25.06 5.57 4.61
CA SER A 228 26.12 6.56 4.35
C SER A 228 26.24 6.83 2.85
N GLU A 229 26.01 8.06 2.41
CA GLU A 229 26.14 8.41 0.99
C GLU A 229 27.59 8.35 0.47
N PRO A 230 28.62 8.89 1.17
CA PRO A 230 29.97 8.91 0.63
C PRO A 230 30.66 7.54 0.60
N ASN A 231 30.28 6.64 1.52
CA ASN A 231 31.01 5.40 1.77
C ASN A 231 30.21 4.11 1.48
N SER A 232 28.90 4.21 1.20
CA SER A 232 28.00 3.04 1.08
C SER A 232 28.11 2.07 2.26
N ASP A 233 28.14 2.60 3.49
CA ASP A 233 27.99 1.82 4.72
C ASP A 233 26.54 1.94 5.17
N THR A 234 25.80 0.82 5.16
CA THR A 234 24.35 0.82 5.36
C THR A 234 23.95 -0.12 6.47
N TRP A 235 23.20 0.41 7.43
CA TRP A 235 22.52 -0.34 8.48
C TRP A 235 21.04 -0.48 8.14
N ALA A 236 20.43 -1.63 8.41
CA ALA A 236 18.98 -1.78 8.34
C ALA A 236 18.48 -2.70 9.46
N TRP A 237 17.29 -2.42 9.98
CA TRP A 237 16.68 -3.18 11.08
C TRP A 237 15.21 -3.49 10.81
N GLN A 238 14.69 -4.56 11.44
CA GLN A 238 13.26 -4.83 11.52
C GLN A 238 12.85 -5.30 12.93
N VAL A 239 11.66 -4.91 13.39
CA VAL A 239 11.02 -5.42 14.60
C VAL A 239 10.02 -6.52 14.22
N GLU A 240 10.12 -7.67 14.88
CA GLU A 240 9.30 -8.85 14.59
C GLU A 240 8.14 -8.92 15.58
N HIS A 241 7.14 -8.05 15.39
CA HIS A 241 5.96 -8.01 16.25
C HIS A 241 4.69 -7.61 15.50
N ASN A 242 3.66 -8.45 15.66
CA ASN A 242 2.29 -8.28 15.18
C ASN A 242 1.42 -7.38 16.07
N GLY A 243 2.00 -6.31 16.60
CA GLY A 243 1.31 -5.38 17.47
C GLY A 243 2.01 -4.04 17.66
N SER A 244 1.91 -3.51 18.88
CA SER A 244 2.51 -2.23 19.27
C SER A 244 4.02 -2.34 19.43
N TRP A 245 4.80 -1.54 18.70
CA TRP A 245 6.28 -1.56 18.74
C TRP A 245 6.85 -0.15 18.62
N ARG A 246 8.12 0.04 19.02
CA ARG A 246 8.87 1.28 18.80
C ARG A 246 10.32 1.01 18.43
N TRP A 247 10.86 1.83 17.55
CA TRP A 247 12.30 2.04 17.39
C TRP A 247 12.63 3.52 17.37
N GLU A 248 13.84 3.89 17.78
CA GLU A 248 14.35 5.26 17.69
C GLU A 248 15.83 5.31 17.30
N ILE A 249 16.21 6.36 16.60
CA ILE A 249 17.58 6.82 16.48
C ILE A 249 17.77 8.12 17.27
N GLY A 250 19.00 8.38 17.70
CA GLY A 250 19.40 9.65 18.29
C GLY A 250 20.91 9.82 18.25
N ASP A 251 21.40 10.99 18.66
CA ASP A 251 22.83 11.25 18.78
C ASP A 251 23.37 10.77 20.14
N TYR A 252 24.53 10.11 20.12
CA TYR A 252 25.24 9.70 21.33
C TYR A 252 26.75 9.65 21.07
N LYS A 253 27.51 10.38 21.89
CA LYS A 253 28.98 10.50 21.85
C LYS A 253 29.50 10.74 20.43
N ASP A 254 29.00 11.79 19.80
CA ASP A 254 29.36 12.24 18.44
C ASP A 254 29.23 11.13 17.38
N SER A 255 28.20 10.30 17.54
CA SER A 255 27.76 9.28 16.59
C SER A 255 26.24 9.05 16.73
N ILE A 256 25.69 8.10 15.97
CA ILE A 256 24.27 7.74 15.99
C ILE A 256 24.10 6.41 16.72
N TYR A 257 22.98 6.26 17.43
CA TYR A 257 22.50 4.98 17.96
C TYR A 257 21.17 4.54 17.34
N ILE A 258 20.85 3.25 17.47
CA ILE A 258 19.51 2.68 17.26
C ILE A 258 19.12 1.88 18.50
N ALA A 259 17.91 2.12 19.00
CA ALA A 259 17.27 1.31 20.03
C ALA A 259 15.89 0.85 19.53
N ALA A 260 15.61 -0.45 19.61
CA ALA A 260 14.40 -1.03 19.04
C ALA A 260 13.83 -2.16 19.90
N GLY A 261 12.51 -2.34 19.88
CA GLY A 261 11.84 -3.43 20.58
C GLY A 261 10.32 -3.38 20.50
N GLY A 262 9.69 -4.06 21.45
CA GLY A 262 8.24 -4.15 21.57
C GLY A 262 7.58 -2.89 22.15
N PRO A 263 6.40 -3.05 22.78
CA PRO A 263 5.65 -1.92 23.32
C PRO A 263 6.29 -1.33 24.59
N THR A 264 5.88 -0.12 24.93
CA THR A 264 6.45 0.69 26.04
C THR A 264 5.33 1.29 26.87
N LYS A 265 5.62 1.68 28.12
CA LYS A 265 4.68 2.44 28.95
C LYS A 265 4.32 3.79 28.33
N ALA A 266 5.30 4.49 27.75
CA ALA A 266 5.14 5.86 27.27
C ALA A 266 4.20 5.97 26.07
N ASP A 267 4.27 4.97 25.17
CA ASP A 267 3.63 5.04 23.85
C ASP A 267 2.41 4.12 23.74
N HIS A 268 2.43 3.00 24.47
CA HIS A 268 1.54 1.85 24.26
C HIS A 268 0.85 1.37 25.56
N ASP A 269 0.94 2.15 26.64
CA ASP A 269 0.53 1.79 28.01
C ASP A 269 1.06 0.41 28.51
N TRP A 270 2.17 -0.08 27.96
CA TRP A 270 2.71 -1.39 28.33
C TRP A 270 3.43 -1.35 29.69
N LYS A 271 2.97 -2.17 30.62
CA LYS A 271 3.55 -2.37 31.95
C LYS A 271 3.37 -3.85 32.28
N HIS A 272 4.47 -4.55 32.55
CA HIS A 272 4.43 -5.98 32.84
C HIS A 272 4.94 -6.25 34.25
N THR A 273 4.11 -6.90 35.07
CA THR A 273 4.45 -7.27 36.45
C THR A 273 5.02 -8.67 36.47
N LEU A 274 6.24 -8.80 36.96
CA LEU A 274 6.93 -10.06 37.23
C LEU A 274 6.88 -10.34 38.74
N CYS A 275 6.25 -11.42 39.16
CA CYS A 275 6.40 -11.98 40.51
C CYS A 275 7.79 -12.63 40.67
N PRO A 276 8.24 -12.95 41.89
CA PRO A 276 9.43 -13.77 42.11
C PRO A 276 9.47 -15.03 41.23
N GLY A 277 10.50 -15.17 40.41
CA GLY A 277 10.67 -16.27 39.45
C GLY A 277 9.98 -16.09 38.08
N ASP A 278 9.12 -15.07 37.90
CA ASP A 278 8.51 -14.79 36.60
C ASP A 278 9.54 -14.19 35.62
N SER A 279 9.30 -14.39 34.32
CA SER A 279 10.14 -13.86 33.25
C SER A 279 9.33 -13.27 32.10
N PHE A 280 9.95 -12.36 31.35
CA PHE A 280 9.41 -11.81 30.11
C PHE A 280 10.48 -11.69 29.04
N THR A 281 10.25 -12.28 27.87
CA THR A 281 11.07 -12.10 26.67
C THR A 281 10.45 -11.03 25.75
N SER A 282 11.25 -10.09 25.25
CA SER A 282 10.83 -9.08 24.29
C SER A 282 10.54 -9.64 22.89
N PRO A 283 9.77 -8.95 22.02
CA PRO A 283 9.68 -9.31 20.61
C PRO A 283 11.04 -9.19 19.89
N PRO A 284 11.42 -10.08 18.97
CA PRO A 284 12.74 -10.03 18.34
C PRO A 284 12.97 -8.78 17.48
N VAL A 285 14.23 -8.39 17.35
CA VAL A 285 14.70 -7.39 16.38
C VAL A 285 15.83 -8.00 15.57
N ALA A 286 15.80 -7.85 14.25
CA ALA A 286 16.89 -8.17 13.36
C ALA A 286 17.61 -6.90 12.90
N LEU A 287 18.94 -6.95 12.77
CA LEU A 287 19.84 -5.88 12.33
C LEU A 287 20.86 -6.42 11.33
N THR A 288 21.10 -5.68 10.25
CA THR A 288 22.20 -5.91 9.30
C THR A 288 23.08 -4.67 9.18
N ARG A 289 24.35 -4.88 8.83
CA ARG A 289 25.27 -3.88 8.30
C ARG A 289 25.86 -4.42 7.00
N VAL A 290 25.85 -3.63 5.94
CA VAL A 290 26.47 -3.96 4.66
C VAL A 290 27.35 -2.83 4.17
N SER A 291 28.49 -3.16 3.55
CA SER A 291 29.26 -2.23 2.73
C SER A 291 28.67 -2.20 1.32
N GLY A 292 27.45 -1.70 1.22
CA GLY A 292 26.66 -1.55 0.01
C GLY A 292 25.54 -0.53 0.23
N CYS A 293 24.69 -0.35 -0.78
CA CYS A 293 23.56 0.58 -0.68
C CYS A 293 22.36 -0.05 0.04
N PHE A 294 21.28 0.72 0.22
CA PHE A 294 20.02 0.23 0.79
C PHE A 294 19.49 -1.07 0.15
N GLN A 295 19.76 -1.31 -1.14
CA GLN A 295 19.32 -2.52 -1.85
C GLN A 295 20.03 -3.78 -1.32
N ASP A 296 21.30 -3.65 -0.95
CA ASP A 296 22.11 -4.76 -0.43
C ASP A 296 21.73 -5.08 1.02
N ALA A 297 21.31 -4.07 1.79
CA ALA A 297 20.73 -4.26 3.12
C ALA A 297 19.35 -4.95 3.06
N VAL A 298 18.51 -4.57 2.08
CA VAL A 298 17.23 -5.26 1.80
C VAL A 298 17.46 -6.70 1.34
N ARG A 299 18.47 -6.96 0.50
CA ARG A 299 18.88 -8.34 0.13
C ARG A 299 19.18 -9.17 1.38
N ALA A 300 20.08 -8.70 2.24
CA ALA A 300 20.45 -9.39 3.47
C ALA A 300 19.24 -9.66 4.39
N LEU A 301 18.32 -8.70 4.54
CA LEU A 301 17.09 -8.92 5.29
C LEU A 301 16.17 -9.95 4.62
N ASN A 302 16.04 -9.98 3.30
CA ASN A 302 15.26 -10.98 2.57
C ASN A 302 15.84 -12.38 2.68
N ASP A 303 17.16 -12.54 2.58
CA ASP A 303 17.80 -13.83 2.80
C ASP A 303 17.60 -14.32 4.24
N TYR A 304 17.61 -13.42 5.22
CA TYR A 304 17.29 -13.74 6.61
C TYR A 304 15.82 -14.12 6.81
N ARG A 305 14.89 -13.38 6.16
CA ARG A 305 13.44 -13.69 6.19
C ARG A 305 13.19 -15.12 5.72
N ARG A 306 13.85 -15.55 4.64
CA ARG A 306 13.82 -16.94 4.14
C ARG A 306 14.31 -17.98 5.15
N ARG A 307 15.16 -17.62 6.12
CA ARG A 307 15.61 -18.51 7.21
C ARG A 307 14.62 -18.60 8.39
N ILE A 308 13.70 -17.65 8.54
CA ILE A 308 12.73 -17.60 9.66
C ILE A 308 11.29 -17.94 9.27
N ILE A 309 10.94 -17.99 7.98
CA ILE A 309 9.62 -18.46 7.55
C ILE A 309 9.41 -19.94 7.88
N ARG A 310 8.21 -20.30 8.34
CA ARG A 310 7.79 -21.69 8.48
C ARG A 310 7.87 -22.40 7.12
N PRO A 311 8.62 -23.51 6.98
CA PRO A 311 8.65 -24.27 5.73
C PRO A 311 7.28 -24.80 5.35
N HIS A 312 6.88 -24.59 4.10
CA HIS A 312 5.65 -25.13 3.51
C HIS A 312 5.86 -25.29 1.99
N ASP A 313 5.33 -26.34 1.37
CA ASP A 313 5.60 -26.63 -0.06
C ASP A 313 4.91 -25.63 -1.00
N ASP A 314 3.83 -24.99 -0.55
CA ASP A 314 3.18 -23.90 -1.26
C ASP A 314 4.12 -22.70 -1.47
N ASN A 315 5.02 -22.43 -0.51
CA ASN A 315 6.06 -21.39 -0.58
C ASN A 315 7.16 -21.71 -1.61
N LYS A 316 7.15 -22.91 -2.20
CA LYS A 316 8.06 -23.32 -3.30
C LYS A 316 7.33 -23.41 -4.64
N ARG A 317 6.09 -23.90 -4.62
CA ARG A 317 5.24 -24.07 -5.82
C ARG A 317 4.72 -22.74 -6.37
N LEU A 318 4.51 -21.77 -5.48
CA LEU A 318 3.85 -20.48 -5.74
C LEU A 318 2.60 -20.59 -6.64
N PRO A 319 1.56 -21.34 -6.23
CA PRO A 319 0.34 -21.46 -7.02
C PRO A 319 -0.33 -20.12 -7.29
N ILE A 320 -0.90 -19.98 -8.49
CA ILE A 320 -1.82 -18.89 -8.84
C ILE A 320 -3.09 -19.08 -8.02
N ILE A 321 -3.46 -18.05 -7.26
CA ILE A 321 -4.69 -18.04 -6.47
C ILE A 321 -5.71 -17.21 -7.23
N PHE A 322 -6.92 -17.73 -7.44
CA PHE A 322 -8.06 -16.89 -7.78
C PHE A 322 -8.85 -16.56 -6.51
N ASN A 323 -9.18 -15.29 -6.31
CA ASN A 323 -10.03 -14.81 -5.21
C ASN A 323 -11.18 -13.98 -5.81
N ASP A 324 -12.41 -14.23 -5.39
CA ASP A 324 -13.61 -13.62 -5.97
C ASP A 324 -13.95 -12.21 -5.44
N TYR A 325 -13.13 -11.60 -4.59
CA TYR A 325 -13.38 -10.27 -4.02
C TYR A 325 -13.09 -9.13 -5.00
N MET A 326 -11.81 -8.85 -5.24
CA MET A 326 -11.33 -7.53 -5.67
C MET A 326 -11.73 -7.20 -7.10
N ASN A 327 -12.58 -6.17 -7.26
CA ASN A 327 -13.22 -5.82 -8.53
C ASN A 327 -13.91 -7.03 -9.20
N CYS A 328 -14.47 -7.97 -8.42
CA CYS A 328 -15.13 -9.16 -8.92
C CYS A 328 -16.55 -9.32 -8.34
N LEU A 329 -16.71 -9.96 -7.18
CA LEU A 329 -17.99 -10.12 -6.47
C LEU A 329 -18.11 -9.25 -5.21
N MET A 330 -17.00 -8.67 -4.71
CA MET A 330 -16.99 -7.65 -3.65
C MET A 330 -17.83 -8.00 -2.40
N GLY A 331 -17.79 -9.26 -1.97
CA GLY A 331 -18.53 -9.74 -0.79
C GLY A 331 -19.97 -10.19 -1.07
N ASP A 332 -20.36 -10.41 -2.34
CA ASP A 332 -21.68 -10.93 -2.72
C ASP A 332 -21.66 -12.28 -3.48
N PRO A 333 -21.02 -13.34 -2.95
CA PRO A 333 -20.98 -14.66 -3.58
C PRO A 333 -22.34 -15.37 -3.52
N ASP A 334 -22.75 -16.02 -4.61
CA ASP A 334 -23.84 -17.01 -4.62
C ASP A 334 -23.51 -18.15 -5.58
N GLU A 335 -24.21 -19.27 -5.46
CA GLU A 335 -23.93 -20.49 -6.22
C GLU A 335 -23.80 -20.26 -7.74
N GLY A 336 -24.68 -19.43 -8.32
CA GLY A 336 -24.67 -19.12 -9.75
C GLY A 336 -23.50 -18.22 -10.16
N LYS A 337 -23.16 -17.21 -9.37
CA LYS A 337 -21.99 -16.34 -9.62
C LYS A 337 -20.67 -17.10 -9.50
N ILE A 338 -20.54 -17.99 -8.51
CA ILE A 338 -19.35 -18.83 -8.35
C ILE A 338 -19.24 -19.81 -9.52
N GLU A 339 -20.33 -20.47 -9.91
CA GLU A 339 -20.32 -21.42 -11.04
C GLU A 339 -19.94 -20.78 -12.37
N ALA A 340 -20.38 -19.54 -12.63
CA ALA A 340 -19.99 -18.78 -13.81
C ALA A 340 -18.48 -18.48 -13.89
N LEU A 341 -17.77 -18.41 -12.76
CA LEU A 341 -16.33 -18.17 -12.71
C LEU A 341 -15.48 -19.44 -12.84
N LEU A 342 -16.03 -20.64 -12.56
CA LEU A 342 -15.22 -21.86 -12.46
C LEU A 342 -14.45 -22.21 -13.73
N ASP A 343 -15.10 -22.17 -14.90
CA ASP A 343 -14.48 -22.50 -16.17
C ASP A 343 -13.42 -21.48 -16.63
N PRO A 344 -13.67 -20.16 -16.65
CA PRO A 344 -12.62 -19.19 -17.00
C PRO A 344 -11.47 -19.18 -15.98
N VAL A 345 -11.73 -19.40 -14.68
CA VAL A 345 -10.66 -19.51 -13.66
C VAL A 345 -9.81 -20.76 -13.87
N ALA A 346 -10.41 -21.92 -14.17
CA ALA A 346 -9.64 -23.11 -14.53
C ALA A 346 -8.85 -22.90 -15.83
N GLN A 347 -9.43 -22.21 -16.82
CA GLN A 347 -8.77 -21.91 -18.10
C GLN A 347 -7.59 -20.93 -17.96
N SER A 348 -7.63 -19.97 -17.03
CA SER A 348 -6.47 -19.12 -16.71
C SER A 348 -5.30 -19.91 -16.11
N GLY A 349 -5.55 -21.13 -15.64
CA GLY A 349 -4.57 -21.99 -15.00
C GLY A 349 -4.35 -21.66 -13.52
N ALA A 350 -5.33 -21.02 -12.86
CA ALA A 350 -5.36 -20.93 -11.40
C ALA A 350 -5.32 -22.33 -10.76
N GLU A 351 -4.81 -22.39 -9.53
CA GLU A 351 -4.69 -23.64 -8.75
C GLU A 351 -5.57 -23.59 -7.48
N TYR A 352 -5.83 -22.41 -6.93
CA TYR A 352 -6.82 -22.18 -5.86
C TYR A 352 -8.03 -21.38 -6.37
N PHE A 353 -9.21 -21.65 -5.81
CA PHE A 353 -10.40 -20.80 -5.92
C PHE A 353 -10.87 -20.42 -4.53
N VAL A 354 -10.73 -19.15 -4.16
CA VAL A 354 -11.09 -18.59 -2.85
C VAL A 354 -12.43 -17.87 -2.97
N ILE A 355 -13.42 -18.33 -2.21
CA ILE A 355 -14.66 -17.56 -1.98
C ILE A 355 -14.39 -16.61 -0.80
N ASP A 356 -14.43 -15.32 -1.06
CA ASP A 356 -14.15 -14.28 -0.09
C ASP A 356 -15.41 -13.93 0.75
N ALA A 357 -15.46 -12.77 1.41
CA ALA A 357 -16.48 -12.41 2.38
C ALA A 357 -17.95 -12.61 1.92
N GLY A 358 -18.85 -12.78 2.90
CA GLY A 358 -20.30 -12.87 2.66
C GLY A 358 -20.87 -14.29 2.47
N TRP A 359 -20.05 -15.33 2.28
CA TRP A 359 -20.52 -16.72 2.08
C TRP A 359 -21.35 -17.31 3.23
N TYR A 360 -21.24 -16.75 4.44
CA TYR A 360 -21.97 -17.17 5.64
C TYR A 360 -23.26 -16.38 5.90
N ALA A 361 -23.50 -15.27 5.19
CA ALA A 361 -24.62 -14.36 5.43
C ALA A 361 -25.77 -14.56 4.44
N ASP A 362 -27.01 -14.46 4.90
CA ASP A 362 -28.20 -14.64 4.04
C ASP A 362 -28.52 -13.43 3.14
N ASP A 363 -27.88 -12.28 3.34
CA ASP A 363 -28.02 -11.09 2.47
C ASP A 363 -26.71 -10.28 2.35
N SER A 364 -26.80 -9.05 1.83
CA SER A 364 -25.65 -8.16 1.57
C SER A 364 -25.07 -7.51 2.83
N ASN A 365 -25.76 -7.54 3.98
CA ASN A 365 -25.31 -6.94 5.23
C ASN A 365 -24.40 -7.90 6.02
N TRP A 366 -23.49 -8.59 5.33
CA TRP A 366 -22.63 -9.63 5.92
C TRP A 366 -21.63 -9.14 6.98
N TRP A 367 -21.41 -7.82 7.05
CA TRP A 367 -20.30 -7.20 7.80
C TRP A 367 -20.35 -7.51 9.30
N ASP A 368 -21.50 -7.32 9.94
CA ASP A 368 -21.75 -7.48 11.38
C ASP A 368 -22.50 -8.77 11.75
N ASP A 369 -22.60 -9.72 10.80
CA ASP A 369 -23.07 -11.10 11.00
C ASP A 369 -21.93 -12.13 11.19
N VAL A 370 -20.66 -11.69 11.10
CA VAL A 370 -19.48 -12.59 11.24
C VAL A 370 -19.48 -13.33 12.58
N GLY A 371 -19.07 -14.60 12.58
CA GLY A 371 -18.90 -15.38 13.81
C GLY A 371 -19.24 -16.85 13.66
N LEU A 372 -20.46 -17.23 13.26
CA LEU A 372 -20.83 -18.66 13.19
C LEU A 372 -20.03 -19.45 12.13
N TRP A 373 -19.61 -18.78 11.07
CA TRP A 373 -18.86 -19.35 9.94
C TRP A 373 -19.53 -20.62 9.38
N GLU A 374 -20.86 -20.56 9.24
CA GLU A 374 -21.72 -21.59 8.63
C GLU A 374 -22.22 -21.08 7.28
N PRO A 375 -22.21 -21.89 6.20
CA PRO A 375 -22.61 -21.40 4.88
C PRO A 375 -24.08 -21.01 4.81
N SER A 376 -24.38 -19.88 4.15
CA SER A 376 -25.75 -19.48 3.87
C SER A 376 -26.47 -20.52 2.99
N LYS A 377 -27.56 -21.07 3.51
CA LYS A 377 -28.45 -21.99 2.75
C LYS A 377 -29.22 -21.26 1.63
N LYS A 378 -29.33 -19.93 1.73
CA LYS A 378 -29.99 -19.06 0.75
C LYS A 378 -29.07 -18.72 -0.42
N ARG A 379 -27.77 -18.45 -0.18
CA ARG A 379 -26.75 -18.24 -1.22
C ARG A 379 -26.34 -19.54 -1.93
N PHE A 380 -26.39 -20.67 -1.22
CA PHE A 380 -25.94 -21.99 -1.72
C PHE A 380 -27.02 -23.08 -1.58
N PRO A 381 -28.12 -22.98 -2.37
CA PRO A 381 -29.29 -23.84 -2.23
C PRO A 381 -29.02 -25.32 -2.58
N SER A 382 -28.05 -25.64 -3.46
CA SER A 382 -27.64 -27.03 -3.71
C SER A 382 -26.73 -27.60 -2.61
N GLY A 383 -26.44 -26.81 -1.57
CA GLY A 383 -25.58 -27.16 -0.46
C GLY A 383 -24.10 -26.84 -0.72
N PHE A 384 -23.48 -26.14 0.23
CA PHE A 384 -22.10 -25.66 0.09
C PHE A 384 -21.08 -26.78 -0.21
N LYS A 385 -21.27 -27.99 0.32
CA LYS A 385 -20.41 -29.15 0.02
C LYS A 385 -20.43 -29.50 -1.47
N THR A 386 -21.60 -29.43 -2.11
CA THR A 386 -21.78 -29.65 -3.55
C THR A 386 -20.99 -28.62 -4.36
N LEU A 387 -21.00 -27.34 -3.95
CA LEU A 387 -20.21 -26.29 -4.59
C LEU A 387 -18.70 -26.52 -4.44
N MET A 388 -18.23 -26.92 -3.25
CA MET A 388 -16.82 -27.26 -3.02
C MET A 388 -16.36 -28.46 -3.87
N ASP A 389 -17.23 -29.44 -4.09
CA ASP A 389 -16.93 -30.58 -4.95
C ASP A 389 -16.97 -30.21 -6.44
N LYS A 390 -17.82 -29.25 -6.85
CA LYS A 390 -17.78 -28.64 -8.19
C LYS A 390 -16.44 -27.92 -8.44
N ILE A 391 -15.96 -27.10 -7.50
CA ILE A 391 -14.62 -26.45 -7.57
C ILE A 391 -13.53 -27.53 -7.76
N LYS A 392 -13.53 -28.57 -6.93
CA LYS A 392 -12.56 -29.69 -7.03
C LYS A 392 -12.63 -30.44 -8.35
N SER A 393 -13.82 -30.63 -8.91
CA SER A 393 -14.00 -31.31 -10.21
C SER A 393 -13.35 -30.57 -11.39
N LYS A 394 -13.07 -29.27 -11.23
CA LYS A 394 -12.34 -28.43 -12.20
C LYS A 394 -10.82 -28.44 -11.97
N GLY A 395 -10.32 -29.22 -11.01
CA GLY A 395 -8.90 -29.28 -10.64
C GLY A 395 -8.44 -28.17 -9.69
N LEU A 396 -9.35 -27.36 -9.16
CA LEU A 396 -9.07 -26.24 -8.27
C LEU A 396 -9.16 -26.67 -6.80
N ILE A 397 -8.27 -26.14 -5.96
CA ILE A 397 -8.34 -26.32 -4.51
C ILE A 397 -9.26 -25.23 -3.91
N PRO A 398 -10.35 -25.57 -3.20
CA PRO A 398 -11.21 -24.57 -2.60
C PRO A 398 -10.54 -23.85 -1.42
N GLY A 399 -10.72 -22.55 -1.37
CA GLY A 399 -10.32 -21.67 -0.27
C GLY A 399 -11.48 -20.82 0.25
N LEU A 400 -11.34 -20.29 1.48
CA LEU A 400 -12.31 -19.36 2.07
C LEU A 400 -11.65 -18.17 2.74
N TRP A 401 -12.34 -17.03 2.73
CA TRP A 401 -12.07 -15.93 3.66
C TRP A 401 -12.68 -16.19 5.04
N LEU A 402 -11.92 -15.86 6.08
CA LEU A 402 -12.31 -15.87 7.49
C LEU A 402 -11.68 -14.66 8.19
N GLU A 403 -12.30 -14.19 9.27
CA GLU A 403 -11.77 -13.12 10.12
C GLU A 403 -11.73 -13.62 11.58
N PRO A 404 -10.72 -14.40 11.98
CA PRO A 404 -10.81 -15.25 13.18
C PRO A 404 -10.88 -14.50 14.51
N GLU A 405 -10.44 -13.24 14.52
CA GLU A 405 -10.29 -12.41 15.72
C GLU A 405 -11.54 -11.59 16.07
N VAL A 406 -12.60 -11.64 15.27
CA VAL A 406 -13.79 -10.78 15.45
C VAL A 406 -15.11 -11.55 15.47
N VAL A 407 -16.10 -10.96 16.13
CA VAL A 407 -17.51 -11.39 16.10
C VAL A 407 -18.39 -10.19 15.86
N GLY A 408 -19.29 -10.25 14.89
CA GLY A 408 -20.21 -9.16 14.57
C GLY A 408 -21.26 -8.98 15.67
N VAL A 409 -21.70 -7.74 15.92
CA VAL A 409 -22.63 -7.45 17.03
C VAL A 409 -24.01 -8.10 16.88
N ARG A 410 -24.41 -8.53 15.67
CA ARG A 410 -25.64 -9.30 15.42
C ARG A 410 -25.45 -10.81 15.52
N SER A 411 -24.21 -11.27 15.65
CA SER A 411 -23.88 -12.69 15.70
C SER A 411 -24.20 -13.29 17.07
N VAL A 412 -24.97 -14.38 17.08
CA VAL A 412 -25.30 -15.16 18.29
C VAL A 412 -24.07 -15.71 19.02
N VAL A 413 -22.87 -15.66 18.42
CA VAL A 413 -21.61 -15.99 19.09
C VAL A 413 -21.30 -14.98 20.21
N GLY A 414 -21.72 -13.72 20.06
CA GLY A 414 -21.57 -12.66 21.06
C GLY A 414 -22.26 -12.97 22.40
N GLU A 415 -23.31 -13.79 22.39
CA GLU A 415 -24.06 -14.24 23.57
C GLU A 415 -23.60 -15.63 24.08
N ARG A 416 -22.85 -16.39 23.25
CA ARG A 416 -22.44 -17.78 23.56
C ARG A 416 -21.09 -17.89 24.23
N LEU A 417 -20.15 -17.00 23.90
CA LEU A 417 -18.84 -16.97 24.53
C LEU A 417 -18.90 -16.19 25.86
N PRO A 418 -18.09 -16.55 26.87
CA PRO A 418 -17.96 -15.81 28.12
C PRO A 418 -17.62 -14.33 27.91
N GLU A 419 -17.92 -13.48 28.90
CA GLU A 419 -17.63 -12.04 28.82
C GLU A 419 -16.12 -11.78 28.62
N ASP A 420 -15.27 -12.46 29.38
CA ASP A 420 -13.80 -12.39 29.31
C ASP A 420 -13.18 -13.09 28.08
N ALA A 421 -14.01 -13.64 27.19
CA ALA A 421 -13.61 -14.05 25.85
C ALA A 421 -13.52 -12.88 24.86
N PHE A 422 -13.90 -11.66 25.26
CA PHE A 422 -13.85 -10.44 24.46
C PHE A 422 -12.90 -9.40 25.07
N PHE A 423 -12.35 -8.55 24.22
CA PHE A 423 -11.59 -7.39 24.68
C PHE A 423 -12.49 -6.38 25.39
N HIS A 424 -11.96 -5.74 26.42
CA HIS A 424 -12.64 -4.79 27.29
C HIS A 424 -11.84 -3.49 27.46
N GLU A 425 -12.54 -2.36 27.52
CA GLU A 425 -12.03 -1.07 27.99
C GLU A 425 -12.96 -0.54 29.09
N ASN A 426 -12.41 -0.25 30.27
CA ASN A 426 -13.14 0.17 31.47
C ASN A 426 -14.36 -0.71 31.82
N GLY A 427 -14.25 -2.03 31.55
CA GLY A 427 -15.32 -3.00 31.78
C GLY A 427 -16.47 -2.96 30.77
N GLN A 428 -16.28 -2.33 29.60
CA GLN A 428 -17.18 -2.43 28.44
C GLN A 428 -16.48 -3.20 27.31
N ARG A 429 -17.20 -4.06 26.58
CA ARG A 429 -16.64 -4.73 25.40
C ARG A 429 -16.18 -3.72 24.36
N VAL A 430 -14.98 -3.94 23.80
CA VAL A 430 -14.46 -3.16 22.67
C VAL A 430 -15.28 -3.50 21.43
N VAL A 431 -15.92 -2.48 20.85
CA VAL A 431 -16.66 -2.57 19.58
C VAL A 431 -16.06 -1.58 18.60
N GLU A 432 -15.59 -2.07 17.46
CA GLU A 432 -15.16 -1.25 16.33
C GLU A 432 -15.96 -1.63 15.09
N ARG A 433 -16.48 -0.63 14.37
CA ARG A 433 -17.36 -0.77 13.19
C ARG A 433 -18.43 -1.87 13.32
N GLY A 434 -19.06 -2.04 14.49
CA GLY A 434 -20.10 -3.06 14.71
C GLY A 434 -19.57 -4.49 14.87
N ARG A 435 -18.33 -4.66 15.32
CA ARG A 435 -17.71 -5.97 15.63
C ARG A 435 -17.01 -5.91 16.98
N PHE A 436 -17.19 -6.96 17.78
CA PHE A 436 -16.42 -7.22 18.98
C PHE A 436 -15.06 -7.83 18.63
N GLN A 437 -14.01 -7.40 19.32
CA GLN A 437 -12.71 -8.08 19.30
C GLN A 437 -12.73 -9.27 20.27
N LEU A 438 -12.35 -10.46 19.78
CA LEU A 438 -12.16 -11.66 20.60
C LEU A 438 -10.81 -11.64 21.31
N ASP A 439 -10.72 -12.35 22.43
CA ASP A 439 -9.46 -12.56 23.13
C ASP A 439 -8.89 -13.97 22.95
N PHE A 440 -7.91 -14.10 22.07
CA PHE A 440 -7.13 -15.32 21.87
C PHE A 440 -6.32 -15.79 23.10
N ARG A 441 -6.20 -15.01 24.18
CA ARG A 441 -5.72 -15.50 25.49
C ARG A 441 -6.73 -16.45 26.15
N HIS A 442 -8.03 -16.25 25.92
CA HIS A 442 -9.08 -17.09 26.50
C HIS A 442 -9.12 -18.47 25.80
N PRO A 443 -9.06 -19.60 26.54
CA PRO A 443 -8.95 -20.92 25.94
C PRO A 443 -10.19 -21.33 25.12
N GLU A 444 -11.38 -20.85 25.49
CA GLU A 444 -12.60 -21.18 24.74
C GLU A 444 -12.64 -20.52 23.36
N VAL A 445 -12.05 -19.33 23.18
CA VAL A 445 -11.92 -18.68 21.85
C VAL A 445 -11.13 -19.57 20.91
N ARG A 446 -9.93 -20.01 21.36
CA ARG A 446 -9.06 -20.90 20.60
C ARG A 446 -9.75 -22.25 20.33
N ALA A 447 -10.39 -22.84 21.33
CA ALA A 447 -11.08 -24.14 21.19
C ALA A 447 -12.29 -24.08 20.25
N TRP A 448 -13.05 -22.99 20.27
CA TRP A 448 -14.19 -22.76 19.40
C TRP A 448 -13.75 -22.49 17.95
N MET A 449 -12.82 -21.57 17.73
CA MET A 449 -12.34 -21.26 16.37
C MET A 449 -11.59 -22.45 15.73
N THR A 450 -10.90 -23.27 16.55
CA THR A 450 -10.33 -24.55 16.06
C THR A 450 -11.41 -25.49 15.54
N LYS A 451 -12.57 -25.62 16.22
CA LYS A 451 -13.70 -26.45 15.73
C LYS A 451 -14.30 -25.90 14.44
N VAL A 452 -14.35 -24.57 14.27
CA VAL A 452 -14.77 -23.93 13.02
C VAL A 452 -13.82 -24.31 11.89
N VAL A 453 -12.51 -24.08 12.06
CA VAL A 453 -11.50 -24.40 11.05
C VAL A 453 -11.47 -25.90 10.74
N ASP A 454 -11.50 -26.77 11.75
CA ASP A 454 -11.57 -28.22 11.58
C ASP A 454 -12.79 -28.65 10.75
N ARG A 455 -13.98 -28.08 11.02
CA ARG A 455 -15.18 -28.34 10.23
C ARG A 455 -14.99 -27.93 8.76
N LEU A 456 -14.40 -26.76 8.52
CA LEU A 456 -14.17 -26.25 7.18
C LEU A 456 -13.15 -27.11 6.41
N VAL A 457 -12.02 -27.46 7.03
CA VAL A 457 -11.00 -28.33 6.42
C VAL A 457 -11.53 -29.76 6.25
N VAL A 458 -12.09 -30.41 7.27
CA VAL A 458 -12.43 -31.84 7.21
C VAL A 458 -13.73 -32.10 6.44
N HIS A 459 -14.80 -31.32 6.66
CA HIS A 459 -16.09 -31.59 6.05
C HIS A 459 -16.18 -31.02 4.62
N TYR A 460 -15.76 -29.77 4.42
CA TYR A 460 -15.82 -29.12 3.11
C TYR A 460 -14.55 -29.35 2.28
N GLY A 461 -13.43 -29.74 2.91
CA GLY A 461 -12.17 -29.99 2.23
C GLY A 461 -11.55 -28.71 1.68
N ILE A 462 -11.59 -27.65 2.49
CA ILE A 462 -10.90 -26.38 2.24
C ILE A 462 -9.39 -26.60 2.42
N GLY A 463 -8.59 -26.19 1.43
CA GLY A 463 -7.12 -26.30 1.45
C GLY A 463 -6.41 -24.96 1.63
N TYR A 464 -7.16 -23.86 1.69
CA TYR A 464 -6.63 -22.51 1.75
C TYR A 464 -7.55 -21.61 2.60
N PHE A 465 -6.99 -20.79 3.49
CA PHE A 465 -7.71 -19.67 4.10
C PHE A 465 -7.00 -18.34 3.84
N LYS A 466 -7.80 -17.31 3.57
CA LYS A 466 -7.41 -15.91 3.78
C LYS A 466 -7.89 -15.53 5.18
N PHE A 467 -6.97 -15.40 6.13
CA PHE A 467 -7.28 -14.86 7.46
C PHE A 467 -7.11 -13.36 7.40
N ASP A 468 -8.23 -12.65 7.47
CA ASP A 468 -8.29 -11.19 7.45
C ASP A 468 -8.44 -10.63 8.86
N TYR A 469 -8.30 -9.31 8.98
CA TYR A 469 -8.49 -8.56 10.20
C TYR A 469 -8.75 -7.08 9.88
N ASN A 470 -10.01 -6.64 10.00
CA ASN A 470 -10.46 -5.35 9.41
C ASN A 470 -10.94 -4.30 10.43
N ILE A 471 -10.59 -4.45 11.72
CA ILE A 471 -10.86 -3.45 12.77
C ILE A 471 -9.57 -3.01 13.46
N GLU A 472 -9.54 -1.84 14.11
CA GLU A 472 -8.37 -1.39 14.87
C GLU A 472 -8.67 -1.32 16.37
N VAL A 473 -7.78 -1.90 17.18
CA VAL A 473 -7.84 -1.86 18.64
C VAL A 473 -6.57 -1.23 19.17
N ILE A 474 -6.66 0.03 19.59
CA ILE A 474 -5.52 0.93 19.87
C ILE A 474 -4.84 0.68 21.22
N GLN A 475 -5.58 0.22 22.24
CA GLN A 475 -5.07 0.16 23.62
C GLN A 475 -4.94 -1.26 24.20
N GLY A 476 -5.53 -2.26 23.54
CA GLY A 476 -5.56 -3.63 24.02
C GLY A 476 -6.84 -3.94 24.81
N THR A 477 -6.70 -4.73 25.87
CA THR A 477 -7.83 -5.08 26.75
C THR A 477 -7.45 -4.99 28.22
N ASP A 478 -8.31 -4.34 29.00
CA ASP A 478 -8.32 -4.49 30.45
C ASP A 478 -8.63 -5.94 30.81
N SER A 479 -8.05 -6.44 31.90
CA SER A 479 -8.46 -7.70 32.52
C SER A 479 -8.18 -7.64 34.02
N PRO A 480 -9.15 -8.00 34.89
CA PRO A 480 -8.93 -8.00 36.33
C PRO A 480 -7.76 -8.92 36.72
N GLY A 481 -6.83 -8.40 37.52
CA GLY A 481 -5.70 -9.16 38.07
C GLY A 481 -4.53 -9.42 37.10
N THR A 482 -4.53 -8.88 35.88
CA THR A 482 -3.44 -9.06 34.90
C THR A 482 -2.45 -7.87 34.87
N SER A 483 -1.50 -7.92 33.94
CA SER A 483 -0.72 -6.75 33.49
C SER A 483 -1.61 -5.72 32.76
N SER A 484 -1.05 -4.60 32.32
CA SER A 484 -1.80 -3.51 31.65
C SER A 484 -2.37 -3.91 30.27
N ALA A 485 -3.27 -3.08 29.74
CA ALA A 485 -3.95 -3.33 28.47
C ALA A 485 -2.99 -3.60 27.29
N GLY A 486 -1.90 -2.82 27.17
CA GLY A 486 -0.86 -3.05 26.17
C GLY A 486 -0.06 -4.36 26.37
N ALA A 487 0.09 -4.83 27.61
CA ALA A 487 0.72 -6.13 27.89
C ALA A 487 -0.22 -7.30 27.57
N ASN A 488 -1.52 -7.12 27.82
CA ASN A 488 -2.57 -8.06 27.44
C ASN A 488 -2.69 -8.18 25.92
N GLN A 489 -2.59 -7.07 25.17
CA GLN A 489 -2.57 -7.07 23.71
C GLN A 489 -1.39 -7.87 23.13
N LEU A 490 -0.18 -7.66 23.67
CA LEU A 490 1.00 -8.42 23.27
C LEU A 490 0.83 -9.92 23.54
N LEU A 491 0.23 -10.29 24.67
CA LEU A 491 -0.01 -11.70 25.01
C LEU A 491 -1.09 -12.32 24.10
N HIS A 492 -2.16 -11.59 23.81
CA HIS A 492 -3.17 -11.98 22.81
C HIS A 492 -2.53 -12.28 21.45
N GLN A 493 -1.67 -11.39 20.96
CA GLN A 493 -0.97 -11.50 19.68
C GLN A 493 -0.05 -12.72 19.60
N ARG A 494 0.56 -13.12 20.74
CA ARG A 494 1.31 -14.39 20.87
C ARG A 494 0.38 -15.59 20.80
N CYS A 495 -0.69 -15.60 21.61
CA CYS A 495 -1.66 -16.70 21.64
C CYS A 495 -2.39 -16.91 20.30
N TYR A 496 -2.61 -15.84 19.52
CA TYR A 496 -3.11 -15.94 18.15
C TYR A 496 -2.12 -16.68 17.23
N LEU A 497 -0.83 -16.26 17.21
CA LEU A 497 0.18 -16.93 16.38
C LEU A 497 0.43 -18.38 16.80
N ASP A 498 0.40 -18.69 18.10
CA ASP A 498 0.51 -20.06 18.60
C ASP A 498 -0.71 -20.92 18.19
N TRP A 499 -1.90 -20.32 18.16
CA TRP A 499 -3.08 -20.98 17.61
C TRP A 499 -2.93 -21.26 16.10
N VAL A 500 -2.49 -20.28 15.30
CA VAL A 500 -2.24 -20.48 13.85
C VAL A 500 -1.20 -21.58 13.62
N ARG A 501 -0.10 -21.61 14.40
CA ARG A 501 0.89 -22.71 14.37
C ARG A 501 0.23 -24.06 14.62
N SER A 502 -0.62 -24.18 15.65
CA SER A 502 -1.32 -25.42 15.97
C SER A 502 -2.26 -25.91 14.86
N LEU A 503 -2.85 -25.01 14.07
CA LEU A 503 -3.62 -25.36 12.87
C LEU A 503 -2.72 -25.91 11.77
N LEU A 504 -1.59 -25.27 11.50
CA LEU A 504 -0.62 -25.67 10.47
C LEU A 504 0.14 -26.96 10.85
N ASP A 505 0.29 -27.27 12.13
CA ASP A 505 0.82 -28.56 12.61
C ASP A 505 -0.20 -29.69 12.43
N LYS A 506 -1.49 -29.39 12.64
CA LYS A 506 -2.60 -30.35 12.51
C LYS A 506 -2.98 -30.63 11.05
N HIS A 507 -3.01 -29.59 10.22
CA HIS A 507 -3.43 -29.62 8.83
C HIS A 507 -2.25 -29.24 7.93
N ALA A 508 -1.25 -30.11 7.84
CA ALA A 508 0.07 -29.78 7.24
C ALA A 508 0.10 -29.36 5.76
N ASN A 509 -1.02 -29.52 5.02
CA ASN A 509 -1.18 -29.07 3.64
C ASN A 509 -2.01 -27.76 3.53
N LEU A 510 -2.47 -27.20 4.66
CA LEU A 510 -3.32 -26.03 4.70
C LEU A 510 -2.49 -24.76 4.50
N VAL A 511 -2.83 -23.99 3.47
CA VAL A 511 -2.30 -22.64 3.29
C VAL A 511 -3.12 -21.66 4.12
N ILE A 512 -2.44 -20.78 4.87
CA ILE A 512 -3.08 -19.65 5.54
C ILE A 512 -2.36 -18.37 5.12
N GLU A 513 -3.08 -17.51 4.40
CA GLU A 513 -2.68 -16.15 4.03
C GLU A 513 -2.97 -15.18 5.18
N ASN A 514 -2.03 -14.27 5.41
CA ASN A 514 -2.21 -13.10 6.25
C ASN A 514 -2.85 -11.96 5.44
N CYS A 515 -3.97 -11.44 5.92
CA CYS A 515 -4.60 -10.23 5.43
C CYS A 515 -5.01 -9.37 6.64
N SER A 516 -4.98 -8.05 6.49
CA SER A 516 -5.55 -7.12 7.45
C SER A 516 -5.83 -5.84 6.70
N SER A 517 -7.02 -5.75 6.09
CA SER A 517 -7.39 -4.70 5.14
C SER A 517 -6.24 -4.44 4.14
N GLY A 518 -5.93 -5.46 3.33
CA GLY A 518 -4.65 -5.61 2.66
C GLY A 518 -3.54 -5.89 3.67
N ALA A 519 -2.65 -4.92 3.87
CA ALA A 519 -1.40 -5.09 4.61
C ALA A 519 -1.21 -4.09 5.77
N GLN A 520 -2.19 -4.01 6.68
CA GLN A 520 -2.04 -3.30 7.97
C GLN A 520 -1.40 -4.16 9.08
N ARG A 521 -1.04 -5.43 8.78
CA ARG A 521 -0.26 -6.34 9.62
C ARG A 521 0.85 -7.11 8.87
N MET A 522 1.60 -6.46 7.97
CA MET A 522 2.66 -7.13 7.19
C MET A 522 4.04 -7.15 7.89
N ASP A 523 4.08 -7.72 9.09
CA ASP A 523 5.31 -7.89 9.87
C ASP A 523 5.80 -9.36 9.88
N TYR A 524 7.04 -9.60 10.31
CA TYR A 524 7.62 -10.96 10.36
C TYR A 524 7.27 -11.78 11.60
N ALA A 525 6.47 -11.28 12.56
CA ALA A 525 5.79 -12.17 13.49
C ALA A 525 4.61 -12.86 12.79
N MET A 526 3.86 -12.13 11.94
CA MET A 526 2.82 -12.73 11.08
C MET A 526 3.44 -13.61 9.98
N LEU A 527 4.37 -13.06 9.19
CA LEU A 527 4.91 -13.70 7.97
C LEU A 527 5.96 -14.79 8.23
N SER A 528 6.45 -14.96 9.47
CA SER A 528 7.18 -16.19 9.84
C SER A 528 6.25 -17.40 10.05
N VAL A 529 4.93 -17.18 10.20
CA VAL A 529 3.94 -18.23 10.44
C VAL A 529 3.01 -18.43 9.24
N HIS A 530 2.48 -17.35 8.67
CA HIS A 530 1.58 -17.37 7.52
C HIS A 530 2.37 -17.58 6.22
N SER A 531 1.78 -18.29 5.26
CA SER A 531 2.48 -18.68 4.02
C SER A 531 2.72 -17.49 3.08
N LEU A 532 1.79 -16.53 3.06
CA LEU A 532 1.77 -15.38 2.14
C LEU A 532 1.01 -14.19 2.74
N GLN A 533 1.17 -13.01 2.12
CA GLN A 533 0.58 -11.72 2.48
C GLN A 533 -0.35 -11.23 1.37
N SER A 534 -1.61 -10.92 1.67
CA SER A 534 -2.45 -10.05 0.81
C SER A 534 -1.89 -8.63 0.84
N THR A 535 -1.42 -8.09 -0.29
CA THR A 535 -0.45 -6.96 -0.23
C THR A 535 -1.06 -5.57 -0.20
N SER A 536 -2.31 -5.38 -0.64
CA SER A 536 -3.06 -4.12 -0.58
C SER A 536 -4.53 -4.35 -0.93
N ASP A 537 -5.42 -3.45 -0.51
CA ASP A 537 -6.79 -3.39 -1.04
C ASP A 537 -6.93 -2.42 -2.25
N GLN A 538 -5.83 -1.83 -2.72
CA GLN A 538 -5.82 -0.87 -3.83
C GLN A 538 -6.48 -1.45 -5.10
N GLN A 539 -7.49 -0.75 -5.61
CA GLN A 539 -8.30 -1.16 -6.77
C GLN A 539 -7.88 -0.48 -8.08
N ASP A 540 -7.16 0.65 -8.04
CA ASP A 540 -6.60 1.29 -9.23
C ASP A 540 -5.26 0.63 -9.59
N PRO A 541 -5.14 -0.06 -10.75
CA PRO A 541 -3.92 -0.76 -11.11
C PRO A 541 -2.74 0.19 -11.37
N ILE A 542 -2.99 1.45 -11.77
CA ILE A 542 -1.96 2.47 -12.04
C ILE A 542 -1.35 2.98 -10.73
N LEU A 543 -2.18 3.18 -9.71
CA LEU A 543 -1.69 3.50 -8.36
C LEU A 543 -0.98 2.31 -7.73
N TYR A 544 -1.51 1.09 -7.93
CA TYR A 544 -0.99 -0.12 -7.33
C TYR A 544 0.45 -0.47 -7.75
N ALA A 545 0.92 -0.03 -8.93
CA ALA A 545 2.33 -0.22 -9.34
C ALA A 545 3.36 0.35 -8.35
N ALA A 546 3.05 1.47 -7.67
CA ALA A 546 3.95 2.04 -6.66
C ALA A 546 4.03 1.18 -5.38
N ILE A 547 3.03 0.35 -5.12
CA ILE A 547 3.01 -0.63 -4.03
C ILE A 547 3.72 -1.91 -4.50
N ALA A 548 3.30 -2.46 -5.64
CA ALA A 548 3.90 -3.64 -6.29
C ALA A 548 5.43 -3.55 -6.37
N ALA A 549 5.95 -2.41 -6.83
CA ALA A 549 7.39 -2.19 -6.92
C ALA A 549 8.08 -2.01 -5.55
N ALA A 550 7.39 -1.55 -4.51
CA ALA A 550 7.98 -1.34 -3.18
C ALA A 550 7.95 -2.58 -2.27
N LEU A 551 6.98 -3.49 -2.45
CA LEU A 551 6.76 -4.66 -1.59
C LEU A 551 8.01 -5.51 -1.32
N PRO A 552 8.93 -5.78 -2.28
CA PRO A 552 10.13 -6.57 -2.02
C PRO A 552 11.10 -5.98 -0.97
N THR A 553 10.86 -4.75 -0.48
CA THR A 553 11.56 -4.20 0.69
C THR A 553 11.10 -4.81 2.02
N CYS A 554 9.87 -5.30 2.11
CA CYS A 554 9.23 -5.74 3.35
C CYS A 554 8.50 -7.10 3.26
N VAL A 555 8.20 -7.61 2.07
CA VAL A 555 7.59 -8.92 1.84
C VAL A 555 8.44 -9.67 0.81
N LEU A 556 8.77 -10.93 1.07
CA LEU A 556 9.48 -11.76 0.10
C LEU A 556 8.68 -11.90 -1.21
N PRO A 557 9.30 -11.89 -2.40
CA PRO A 557 8.60 -12.11 -3.68
C PRO A 557 7.69 -13.34 -3.67
N GLU A 558 8.17 -14.44 -3.10
CA GLU A 558 7.43 -15.70 -2.92
C GLU A 558 6.23 -15.60 -1.95
N GLN A 559 6.23 -14.66 -1.00
CA GLN A 559 5.14 -14.42 -0.06
C GLN A 559 4.19 -13.28 -0.50
N SER A 560 4.54 -12.53 -1.55
CA SER A 560 3.85 -11.28 -1.93
C SER A 560 2.62 -11.54 -2.80
N ALA A 561 1.46 -11.84 -2.20
CA ALA A 561 0.20 -12.10 -2.92
C ALA A 561 -0.37 -10.80 -3.51
N SER A 562 0.03 -10.51 -4.75
CA SER A 562 -0.24 -9.24 -5.42
C SER A 562 -1.32 -9.39 -6.48
N TRP A 563 -2.30 -8.47 -6.42
CA TRP A 563 -3.53 -8.58 -7.18
C TRP A 563 -3.37 -8.37 -8.69
N ALA A 564 -4.09 -9.18 -9.47
CA ALA A 564 -4.38 -8.95 -10.87
C ALA A 564 -5.90 -9.07 -11.11
N TYR A 565 -6.61 -7.95 -11.23
CA TYR A 565 -8.08 -7.89 -11.32
C TYR A 565 -8.62 -7.35 -12.66
N PRO A 566 -8.32 -7.99 -13.81
CA PRO A 566 -8.68 -7.50 -15.13
C PRO A 566 -10.20 -7.32 -15.32
N GLN A 567 -10.58 -6.29 -16.08
CA GLN A 567 -11.98 -5.91 -16.33
C GLN A 567 -12.33 -5.90 -17.82
N PRO A 568 -13.56 -6.28 -18.20
CA PRO A 568 -13.98 -6.32 -19.60
C PRO A 568 -14.08 -4.94 -20.25
N GLU A 569 -14.36 -3.89 -19.48
CA GLU A 569 -14.38 -2.48 -19.95
C GLU A 569 -13.00 -1.85 -20.10
N TRP A 570 -11.93 -2.50 -19.62
CA TRP A 570 -10.56 -1.96 -19.68
C TRP A 570 -9.84 -2.32 -20.98
N SER A 571 -8.93 -1.44 -21.40
CA SER A 571 -8.05 -1.70 -22.54
C SER A 571 -7.08 -2.84 -22.25
N ASP A 572 -6.54 -3.45 -23.31
CA ASP A 572 -5.52 -4.49 -23.19
C ASP A 572 -4.27 -3.99 -22.42
N GLU A 573 -3.86 -2.74 -22.60
CA GLU A 573 -2.76 -2.14 -21.81
C GLU A 573 -3.08 -2.07 -20.32
N LEU A 574 -4.30 -1.68 -19.94
CA LEU A 574 -4.69 -1.57 -18.53
C LEU A 574 -4.92 -2.95 -17.88
N ASN A 575 -5.42 -3.92 -18.65
CA ASN A 575 -5.50 -5.32 -18.22
C ASN A 575 -4.09 -5.95 -18.11
N ALA A 576 -3.16 -5.62 -19.00
CA ALA A 576 -1.75 -5.99 -18.85
C ALA A 576 -1.11 -5.32 -17.62
N PHE A 577 -1.51 -4.10 -17.28
CA PHE A 577 -1.11 -3.39 -16.06
C PHE A 577 -1.41 -4.19 -14.79
N THR A 578 -2.63 -4.74 -14.66
CA THR A 578 -3.00 -5.58 -13.51
C THR A 578 -2.12 -6.82 -13.40
N VAL A 579 -1.81 -7.47 -14.53
CA VAL A 579 -0.98 -8.68 -14.54
C VAL A 579 0.46 -8.35 -14.14
N VAL A 580 1.11 -7.33 -14.72
CA VAL A 580 2.52 -7.04 -14.40
C VAL A 580 2.72 -6.58 -12.95
N ASN A 581 1.72 -5.92 -12.33
CA ASN A 581 1.73 -5.65 -10.88
C ASN A 581 1.91 -6.92 -10.03
N SER A 582 1.53 -8.10 -10.55
CA SER A 582 1.59 -9.38 -9.85
C SER A 582 2.76 -10.31 -10.27
N LEU A 583 3.36 -10.10 -11.45
CA LEU A 583 4.31 -11.07 -12.05
C LEU A 583 5.63 -11.27 -11.26
N LEU A 584 6.10 -10.24 -10.55
CA LEU A 584 7.32 -10.30 -9.73
C LEU A 584 7.04 -10.52 -8.24
N GLY A 585 5.83 -10.98 -7.92
CA GLY A 585 5.45 -11.52 -6.63
C GLY A 585 4.71 -12.84 -6.82
N ARG A 586 3.73 -13.14 -5.97
CA ARG A 586 2.80 -14.25 -6.17
C ARG A 586 1.48 -13.74 -6.74
N VAL A 587 0.99 -14.37 -7.80
CA VAL A 587 -0.22 -13.90 -8.49
C VAL A 587 -1.48 -14.19 -7.68
N TYR A 588 -2.20 -13.12 -7.37
CA TYR A 588 -3.51 -13.11 -6.74
C TYR A 588 -4.56 -12.63 -7.76
N LEU A 589 -5.02 -13.55 -8.61
CA LEU A 589 -5.94 -13.27 -9.71
C LEU A 589 -7.35 -13.01 -9.19
N SER A 590 -8.05 -12.05 -9.80
CA SER A 590 -9.45 -11.74 -9.54
C SER A 590 -10.10 -11.15 -10.80
N GLY A 591 -11.07 -10.25 -10.63
CA GLY A 591 -11.81 -9.64 -11.74
C GLY A 591 -12.86 -10.56 -12.39
N ARG A 592 -13.64 -9.99 -13.30
CA ARG A 592 -14.76 -10.67 -13.97
C ARG A 592 -14.30 -11.45 -15.20
N LEU A 593 -13.52 -12.51 -14.97
CA LEU A 593 -13.01 -13.38 -16.03
C LEU A 593 -14.12 -14.00 -16.89
N ASP A 594 -15.30 -14.24 -16.30
CA ASP A 594 -16.53 -14.69 -16.95
C ASP A 594 -17.12 -13.71 -17.98
N ARG A 595 -16.65 -12.45 -17.98
CA ARG A 595 -17.14 -11.37 -18.86
C ARG A 595 -16.10 -10.86 -19.84
N LEU A 596 -14.83 -11.29 -19.74
CA LEU A 596 -13.79 -10.87 -20.66
C LEU A 596 -14.10 -11.33 -22.09
N SER A 597 -13.80 -10.49 -23.07
CA SER A 597 -13.79 -10.94 -24.47
C SER A 597 -12.73 -12.04 -24.68
N PRO A 598 -12.88 -12.92 -25.69
CA PRO A 598 -11.91 -13.99 -25.94
C PRO A 598 -10.47 -13.48 -26.06
N SER A 599 -10.26 -12.35 -26.73
CA SER A 599 -8.94 -11.72 -26.87
C SER A 599 -8.40 -11.16 -25.55
N GLN A 600 -9.24 -10.61 -24.67
CA GLN A 600 -8.82 -10.20 -23.32
C GLN A 600 -8.49 -11.43 -22.47
N MET A 601 -9.28 -12.51 -22.55
CA MET A 601 -9.01 -13.74 -21.81
C MET A 601 -7.70 -14.40 -22.24
N GLU A 602 -7.40 -14.43 -23.54
CA GLU A 602 -6.10 -14.87 -24.09
C GLU A 602 -4.92 -14.06 -23.53
N LEU A 603 -5.08 -12.74 -23.33
CA LEU A 603 -4.07 -11.88 -22.74
C LEU A 603 -3.80 -12.26 -21.28
N ILE A 604 -4.85 -12.51 -20.49
CA ILE A 604 -4.68 -12.94 -19.09
C ILE A 604 -4.03 -14.32 -19.01
N ILE A 605 -4.42 -15.26 -19.89
CA ILE A 605 -3.80 -16.58 -20.01
C ILE A 605 -2.31 -16.46 -20.36
N GLU A 606 -1.93 -15.59 -21.31
CA GLU A 606 -0.52 -15.30 -21.64
C GLU A 606 0.26 -14.82 -20.40
N GLY A 607 -0.36 -13.94 -19.61
CA GLY A 607 0.18 -13.46 -18.34
C GLY A 607 0.39 -14.56 -17.29
N MET A 608 -0.60 -15.44 -17.12
CA MET A 608 -0.50 -16.57 -16.19
C MET A 608 0.54 -17.60 -16.62
N GLN A 609 0.72 -17.81 -17.93
CA GLN A 609 1.80 -18.64 -18.48
C GLN A 609 3.18 -18.02 -18.28
N ALA A 610 3.31 -16.71 -18.47
CA ALA A 610 4.51 -15.96 -18.13
C ALA A 610 4.85 -16.12 -16.64
N TYR A 611 3.87 -15.94 -15.74
CA TYR A 611 4.08 -16.17 -14.31
C TYR A 611 4.54 -17.59 -13.98
N LYS A 612 3.92 -18.62 -14.57
CA LYS A 612 4.35 -20.02 -14.36
C LYS A 612 5.79 -20.28 -14.81
N THR A 613 6.32 -19.47 -15.73
CA THR A 613 7.73 -19.50 -16.16
C THR A 613 8.65 -18.76 -15.18
N ILE A 614 8.20 -17.63 -14.62
CA ILE A 614 8.99 -16.79 -13.68
C ILE A 614 9.06 -17.45 -12.29
N ARG A 615 7.95 -18.01 -11.80
CA ARG A 615 7.77 -18.40 -10.39
C ARG A 615 8.83 -19.36 -9.80
N PRO A 616 9.43 -20.32 -10.53
CA PRO A 616 10.47 -21.19 -9.96
C PRO A 616 11.74 -20.42 -9.57
N HIS A 617 11.92 -19.18 -10.04
CA HIS A 617 13.08 -18.35 -9.76
C HIS A 617 12.84 -17.31 -8.66
N LEU A 618 11.57 -17.05 -8.30
CA LEU A 618 11.22 -16.06 -7.28
C LEU A 618 11.72 -16.44 -5.88
N VAL A 619 11.73 -17.74 -5.56
CA VAL A 619 12.12 -18.31 -4.26
C VAL A 619 13.58 -18.06 -3.87
N THR A 620 14.44 -17.73 -4.83
CA THR A 620 15.84 -17.32 -4.59
C THR A 620 16.13 -15.91 -5.09
N ALA A 621 15.17 -15.23 -5.72
CA ALA A 621 15.37 -13.94 -6.36
C ALA A 621 15.74 -12.83 -5.36
N HIS A 622 16.52 -11.85 -5.84
CA HIS A 622 16.85 -10.62 -5.11
C HIS A 622 16.32 -9.38 -5.83
N ALA A 623 15.62 -8.52 -5.11
CA ALA A 623 15.05 -7.32 -5.70
C ALA A 623 16.07 -6.20 -5.89
N PHE A 624 15.92 -5.45 -6.98
CA PHE A 624 16.67 -4.24 -7.27
C PHE A 624 15.79 -3.18 -7.95
N TRP A 625 16.18 -1.92 -7.84
CA TRP A 625 15.38 -0.77 -8.28
C TRP A 625 16.22 0.17 -9.16
N PRO A 626 16.25 -0.03 -10.49
CA PRO A 626 17.02 0.80 -11.42
C PRO A 626 16.75 2.30 -11.32
N LEU A 627 15.47 2.71 -11.22
CA LEU A 627 15.05 4.09 -11.05
C LEU A 627 14.96 4.53 -9.57
N GLY A 628 15.44 3.69 -8.64
CA GLY A 628 15.26 3.86 -7.20
C GLY A 628 13.89 3.39 -6.69
N LEU A 629 13.71 3.45 -5.36
CA LEU A 629 12.43 3.08 -4.73
C LEU A 629 11.30 4.01 -5.21
N PRO A 630 10.12 3.47 -5.56
CA PRO A 630 9.04 4.24 -6.14
C PRO A 630 8.49 5.28 -5.16
N ARG A 631 8.23 6.48 -5.64
CA ARG A 631 7.38 7.46 -4.98
C ARG A 631 5.98 7.36 -5.55
N TRP A 632 4.99 7.73 -4.73
CA TRP A 632 3.57 7.63 -5.08
C TRP A 632 3.17 8.31 -6.40
N HIS A 633 3.89 9.35 -6.83
CA HIS A 633 3.61 10.16 -8.02
C HIS A 633 4.64 10.09 -9.16
N ASP A 634 5.63 9.18 -9.11
CA ASP A 634 6.62 9.06 -10.19
C ASP A 634 5.96 8.61 -11.51
N ASP A 635 6.29 9.28 -12.62
CA ASP A 635 5.76 8.96 -13.95
C ASP A 635 6.22 7.59 -14.45
N TRP A 636 7.44 7.20 -14.09
CA TRP A 636 8.07 5.93 -14.41
C TRP A 636 8.48 5.19 -13.13
N ILE A 637 8.18 3.89 -13.07
CA ILE A 637 8.49 3.02 -11.94
C ILE A 637 9.19 1.77 -12.50
N SER A 638 10.15 1.22 -11.76
CA SER A 638 10.86 -0.01 -12.12
C SER A 638 11.05 -0.92 -10.90
N LEU A 639 10.90 -2.24 -11.12
CA LEU A 639 11.28 -3.29 -10.18
C LEU A 639 11.98 -4.38 -10.99
N GLY A 640 13.19 -4.72 -10.57
CA GLY A 640 13.94 -5.86 -11.07
C GLY A 640 14.03 -6.98 -10.03
N LEU A 641 14.11 -8.22 -10.51
CA LEU A 641 14.47 -9.40 -9.75
C LEU A 641 15.68 -10.07 -10.40
N GLU A 642 16.77 -10.16 -9.65
CA GLU A 642 18.02 -10.82 -9.99
C GLU A 642 17.90 -12.31 -9.67
N THR A 643 18.22 -13.17 -10.63
CA THR A 643 18.10 -14.65 -10.55
C THR A 643 19.27 -15.31 -11.27
N ASP A 644 19.48 -16.61 -11.02
CA ASP A 644 20.52 -17.41 -11.71
C ASP A 644 20.36 -17.46 -13.24
N ASN A 645 19.16 -17.19 -13.75
CA ASN A 645 18.84 -17.16 -15.19
C ASN A 645 18.88 -15.75 -15.80
N GLY A 646 19.31 -14.75 -15.04
CA GLY A 646 19.35 -13.34 -15.44
C GLY A 646 18.36 -12.47 -14.67
N LEU A 647 18.07 -11.30 -15.23
CA LEU A 647 17.28 -10.26 -14.60
C LEU A 647 15.87 -10.22 -15.19
N TYR A 648 14.85 -10.47 -14.37
CA TYR A 648 13.48 -10.10 -14.70
C TYR A 648 13.28 -8.62 -14.33
N LEU A 649 12.69 -7.83 -15.22
CA LEU A 649 12.49 -6.40 -15.03
C LEU A 649 11.10 -6.00 -15.48
N SER A 650 10.31 -5.48 -14.54
CA SER A 650 9.02 -4.83 -14.81
C SER A 650 9.21 -3.31 -14.77
N VAL A 651 8.71 -2.63 -15.81
CA VAL A 651 8.76 -1.16 -15.94
C VAL A 651 7.37 -0.65 -16.29
N TRP A 652 6.88 0.26 -15.46
CA TRP A 652 5.57 0.89 -15.56
C TRP A 652 5.72 2.36 -15.97
N ARG A 653 5.01 2.78 -17.01
CA ARG A 653 4.84 4.18 -17.41
C ARG A 653 3.42 4.63 -17.09
N ARG A 654 3.29 5.47 -16.07
CA ARG A 654 2.02 6.07 -15.64
C ARG A 654 1.75 7.40 -16.36
N GLY A 655 2.81 8.15 -16.68
CA GLY A 655 2.76 9.42 -17.39
C GLY A 655 4.06 9.75 -18.13
N GLY A 656 4.57 10.98 -17.99
CA GLY A 656 5.89 11.40 -18.46
C GLY A 656 6.18 11.26 -19.96
N SER A 657 7.47 11.29 -20.29
CA SER A 657 8.06 11.02 -21.61
C SER A 657 7.64 9.67 -22.18
N CYS A 658 7.67 9.50 -23.51
CA CYS A 658 7.42 8.21 -24.17
C CYS A 658 8.62 7.25 -24.18
N SER A 659 9.75 7.68 -23.62
CA SER A 659 11.00 6.94 -23.52
C SER A 659 11.60 7.16 -22.15
N GLU A 660 12.20 6.12 -21.58
CA GLU A 660 12.97 6.19 -20.33
C GLU A 660 14.23 5.33 -20.42
N GLU A 661 15.28 5.76 -19.71
CA GLU A 661 16.56 5.06 -19.65
C GLU A 661 16.69 4.31 -18.32
N ILE A 662 16.76 2.98 -18.39
CA ILE A 662 16.83 2.10 -17.22
C ILE A 662 18.30 1.69 -17.01
N PRO A 663 19.01 2.23 -16.01
CA PRO A 663 20.40 1.88 -15.75
C PRO A 663 20.51 0.49 -15.12
N LEU A 664 21.31 -0.39 -15.72
CA LEU A 664 21.54 -1.77 -15.29
C LEU A 664 23.04 -2.05 -15.11
N PRO A 665 23.74 -1.34 -14.19
CA PRO A 665 25.18 -1.51 -13.96
C PRO A 665 25.57 -2.91 -13.49
N ARG A 666 24.61 -3.73 -13.03
CA ARG A 666 24.79 -5.16 -12.74
C ARG A 666 25.20 -6.00 -13.95
N LEU A 667 24.95 -5.49 -15.17
CA LEU A 667 25.33 -6.13 -16.43
C LEU A 667 26.66 -5.60 -16.99
N ALA A 668 27.37 -4.74 -16.25
CA ALA A 668 28.65 -4.19 -16.68
C ALA A 668 29.71 -5.28 -16.86
N GLY A 669 30.24 -5.41 -18.08
CA GLY A 669 31.21 -6.44 -18.42
C GLY A 669 30.62 -7.84 -18.65
N CYS A 670 29.30 -8.00 -18.62
CA CYS A 670 28.66 -9.15 -19.26
C CYS A 670 28.97 -9.18 -20.76
N GLY A 671 28.83 -10.35 -21.39
CA GLY A 671 29.00 -10.48 -22.82
C GLY A 671 27.81 -9.90 -23.59
N LYS A 672 27.43 -10.58 -24.68
CA LYS A 672 26.28 -10.16 -25.48
C LYS A 672 24.98 -10.28 -24.68
N VAL A 673 24.47 -9.16 -24.19
CA VAL A 673 23.18 -9.10 -23.50
C VAL A 673 22.02 -9.28 -24.49
N GLN A 674 21.04 -10.10 -24.11
CA GLN A 674 19.78 -10.28 -24.82
C GLN A 674 18.60 -9.81 -23.95
N VAL A 675 17.80 -8.91 -24.51
CA VAL A 675 16.55 -8.40 -23.91
C VAL A 675 15.37 -9.06 -24.62
N SER A 676 14.41 -9.58 -23.84
CA SER A 676 13.19 -10.19 -24.36
C SER A 676 11.97 -9.73 -23.58
N VAL A 677 10.87 -9.42 -24.27
CA VAL A 677 9.59 -9.10 -23.61
C VAL A 677 8.95 -10.41 -23.17
N VAL A 678 8.79 -10.57 -21.85
CA VAL A 678 8.16 -11.73 -21.23
C VAL A 678 6.64 -11.59 -21.33
N TYR A 679 6.11 -10.40 -21.02
CA TYR A 679 4.69 -10.09 -21.11
C TYR A 679 4.42 -8.58 -21.16
N PRO A 680 3.37 -8.12 -21.86
CA PRO A 680 2.64 -8.84 -22.93
C PRO A 680 3.40 -8.80 -24.26
N LYS A 681 3.48 -9.93 -24.96
CA LYS A 681 4.23 -10.07 -26.22
C LYS A 681 3.54 -9.41 -27.41
N ARG A 682 2.21 -9.32 -27.37
CA ARG A 682 1.40 -8.79 -28.48
C ARG A 682 1.26 -7.26 -28.50
N LEU A 683 1.64 -6.56 -27.43
CA LEU A 683 1.51 -5.09 -27.35
C LEU A 683 2.82 -4.38 -27.76
N PRO A 684 2.74 -3.22 -28.44
CA PRO A 684 3.92 -2.55 -28.99
C PRO A 684 4.97 -2.23 -27.94
N THR A 685 6.21 -2.64 -28.19
CA THR A 685 7.36 -2.40 -27.31
C THR A 685 8.60 -2.14 -28.16
N GLN A 686 9.38 -1.12 -27.84
CA GLN A 686 10.76 -1.05 -28.30
C GLN A 686 11.68 -1.05 -27.07
N ALA A 687 12.64 -1.95 -27.07
CA ALA A 687 13.61 -2.15 -26.01
C ALA A 687 15.00 -2.18 -26.65
N ILE A 688 15.84 -1.20 -26.32
CA ILE A 688 17.13 -0.95 -26.97
C ILE A 688 18.22 -1.03 -25.89
N TRP A 689 19.11 -2.02 -26.01
CA TRP A 689 20.27 -2.15 -25.12
C TRP A 689 21.42 -1.26 -25.60
N LYS A 690 21.93 -0.41 -24.71
CA LYS A 690 23.11 0.45 -24.91
C LYS A 690 24.30 -0.17 -24.19
N GLU A 691 25.00 -1.05 -24.92
CA GLU A 691 26.06 -1.91 -24.37
C GLU A 691 27.22 -1.12 -23.72
N GLY A 692 27.60 0.03 -24.27
CA GLY A 692 28.67 0.87 -23.69
C GLY A 692 28.30 1.55 -22.37
N ASP A 693 27.00 1.81 -22.15
CA ASP A 693 26.49 2.57 -21.00
C ASP A 693 25.84 1.69 -19.93
N ASN A 694 25.57 0.42 -20.26
CA ASN A 694 24.77 -0.53 -19.47
C ASN A 694 23.34 -0.03 -19.20
N ILE A 695 22.73 0.61 -20.22
CA ILE A 695 21.39 1.19 -20.15
C ILE A 695 20.44 0.42 -21.06
N LEU A 696 19.23 0.15 -20.57
CA LEU A 696 18.10 -0.29 -21.37
C LEU A 696 17.17 0.90 -21.63
N GLU A 697 17.11 1.37 -22.88
CA GLU A 697 16.14 2.38 -23.32
C GLU A 697 14.82 1.70 -23.70
N LEU A 698 13.74 2.03 -23.00
CA LEU A 698 12.39 1.52 -23.27
C LEU A 698 11.51 2.63 -23.87
N LYS A 699 10.81 2.31 -24.97
CA LYS A 699 9.82 3.22 -25.59
C LYS A 699 8.44 2.60 -25.59
N PHE A 700 7.50 3.32 -24.98
CA PHE A 700 6.09 2.98 -24.99
C PHE A 700 5.32 4.12 -25.69
N PRO A 701 4.64 3.85 -26.82
CA PRO A 701 3.95 4.91 -27.56
C PRO A 701 2.77 5.49 -26.77
N GLU A 702 2.08 4.66 -25.99
CA GLU A 702 0.94 5.04 -25.15
C GLU A 702 1.37 5.26 -23.68
N THR A 703 0.64 6.11 -22.96
CA THR A 703 0.74 6.27 -21.49
C THR A 703 -0.10 5.21 -20.78
N ARG A 704 0.17 4.97 -19.49
CA ARG A 704 -0.50 3.91 -18.68
C ARG A 704 -0.22 2.52 -19.24
N THR A 705 1.04 2.31 -19.58
CA THR A 705 1.59 1.10 -20.21
C THR A 705 2.60 0.45 -19.29
N VAL A 706 2.80 -0.86 -19.44
CA VAL A 706 3.75 -1.62 -18.64
C VAL A 706 4.34 -2.76 -19.45
N ARG A 707 5.60 -3.11 -19.22
CA ARG A 707 6.19 -4.34 -19.75
C ARG A 707 6.96 -5.08 -18.66
N SER A 708 6.89 -6.41 -18.70
CA SER A 708 7.83 -7.29 -18.01
C SER A 708 8.79 -7.90 -19.04
N THR A 709 10.08 -7.88 -18.73
CA THR A 709 11.18 -8.27 -19.60
C THR A 709 12.13 -9.23 -18.89
N LEU A 710 12.81 -10.08 -19.65
CA LEU A 710 13.92 -10.90 -19.19
C LEU A 710 15.18 -10.46 -19.93
N ILE A 711 16.23 -10.18 -19.16
CA ILE A 711 17.52 -9.69 -19.62
C ILE A 711 18.60 -10.67 -19.14
N SER A 712 19.35 -11.26 -20.06
CA SER A 712 20.33 -12.30 -19.76
C SER A 712 21.51 -12.30 -20.74
N ASP A 713 22.61 -12.95 -20.37
CA ASP A 713 23.72 -13.19 -21.29
C ASP A 713 23.32 -14.20 -22.38
N ALA A 714 23.65 -13.94 -23.64
CA ALA A 714 23.33 -14.82 -24.76
C ALA A 714 23.88 -16.25 -24.63
N SER A 715 24.93 -16.46 -23.81
CA SER A 715 25.44 -17.80 -23.48
C SER A 715 24.48 -18.60 -22.57
N LEU A 716 23.80 -17.94 -21.63
CA LEU A 716 22.75 -18.55 -20.79
C LEU A 716 21.47 -18.82 -21.58
N PHE A 717 21.16 -17.97 -22.56
CA PHE A 717 19.96 -18.09 -23.40
C PHE A 717 19.90 -19.43 -24.15
N ALA A 718 21.05 -20.02 -24.51
CA ALA A 718 21.13 -21.34 -25.14
C ALA A 718 20.69 -22.49 -24.19
N ALA A 719 21.02 -22.39 -22.90
CA ALA A 719 20.60 -23.37 -21.89
C ALA A 719 19.10 -23.22 -21.56
N ALA A 720 18.63 -21.99 -21.33
CA ALA A 720 17.22 -21.71 -21.03
C ALA A 720 16.28 -22.06 -22.21
N ALA A 721 16.70 -21.81 -23.46
CA ALA A 721 15.94 -22.20 -24.64
C ALA A 721 15.85 -23.73 -24.83
N THR A 722 16.79 -24.50 -24.27
CA THR A 722 16.74 -25.97 -24.29
C THR A 722 15.68 -26.47 -23.30
N LEU A 723 15.65 -25.94 -22.07
CA LEU A 723 14.60 -26.25 -21.07
C LEU A 723 13.19 -25.87 -21.56
N LEU A 724 13.03 -24.75 -22.26
CA LEU A 724 11.75 -24.36 -22.88
C LEU A 724 11.33 -25.23 -24.10
N GLN A 725 12.19 -26.13 -24.58
CA GLN A 725 11.84 -27.13 -25.60
C GLN A 725 11.58 -28.53 -25.00
N GLU A 726 12.12 -28.85 -23.82
CA GLU A 726 11.96 -30.18 -23.20
C GLU A 726 10.57 -30.43 -22.59
N ASP A 727 9.78 -29.38 -22.31
CA ASP A 727 8.35 -29.51 -21.93
C ASP A 727 7.42 -29.96 -23.08
N ARG A 728 7.94 -30.31 -24.26
CA ARG A 728 7.18 -30.91 -25.38
C ARG A 728 7.16 -32.45 -25.40
N VAL A 729 7.34 -33.12 -24.25
CA VAL A 729 7.38 -34.59 -24.16
C VAL A 729 6.07 -35.25 -23.65
N ILE A 730 4.95 -34.51 -23.58
CA ILE A 730 3.59 -35.10 -23.44
C ILE A 730 2.73 -34.83 -24.68
N ALA A 731 3.18 -35.36 -25.82
CA ALA A 731 2.36 -35.58 -27.01
C ALA A 731 2.22 -37.09 -27.27
N LYS A 732 1.45 -37.80 -26.42
CA LYS A 732 1.29 -39.27 -26.52
C LYS A 732 -0.14 -39.81 -26.37
N TRP A 733 -1.12 -39.10 -26.92
CA TRP A 733 -2.44 -39.67 -27.27
C TRP A 733 -2.88 -39.19 -28.66
N SER A 734 -2.22 -39.69 -29.71
CA SER A 734 -2.61 -39.48 -31.11
C SER A 734 -2.79 -40.84 -31.82
N ARG A 735 -3.89 -41.54 -31.51
CA ARG A 735 -4.25 -42.79 -32.21
C ARG A 735 -5.74 -43.15 -32.16
N ALA A 736 -6.59 -42.28 -32.71
CA ALA A 736 -7.87 -42.68 -33.33
C ALA A 736 -8.47 -41.50 -34.10
N LEU A 737 -8.38 -41.54 -35.44
CA LEU A 737 -9.39 -41.13 -36.43
C LEU A 737 -8.72 -40.97 -37.81
N THR A 738 -9.32 -41.58 -38.83
CA THR A 738 -8.70 -41.83 -40.14
C THR A 738 -8.81 -40.64 -41.11
N PRO A 739 -7.90 -40.51 -42.09
CA PRO A 739 -7.88 -39.41 -43.06
C PRO A 739 -8.96 -39.56 -44.16
N ALA A 740 -10.23 -39.49 -43.78
CA ALA A 740 -11.39 -39.60 -44.66
C ALA A 740 -12.47 -38.50 -44.45
N GLY A 741 -12.35 -37.64 -43.44
CA GLY A 741 -13.37 -36.63 -43.10
C GLY A 741 -13.17 -35.20 -43.63
N VAL A 742 -11.98 -34.84 -44.12
CA VAL A 742 -11.60 -33.43 -44.35
C VAL A 742 -11.89 -32.95 -45.79
N ARG A 743 -12.95 -33.45 -46.43
CA ARG A 743 -13.38 -33.02 -47.78
C ARG A 743 -14.78 -32.41 -47.87
N GLU A 744 -15.50 -32.26 -46.75
CA GLU A 744 -16.91 -31.81 -46.76
C GLU A 744 -17.23 -30.61 -45.84
N HIS A 745 -16.24 -29.77 -45.52
CA HIS A 745 -16.48 -28.54 -44.75
C HIS A 745 -15.73 -27.28 -45.24
N LEU A 746 -15.38 -27.24 -46.53
CA LEU A 746 -14.79 -26.07 -47.21
C LEU A 746 -15.45 -25.78 -48.57
N LYS A 747 -16.79 -25.80 -48.61
CA LYS A 747 -17.60 -25.43 -49.78
C LYS A 747 -18.93 -24.75 -49.41
N LEU A 748 -18.83 -23.54 -48.85
CA LEU A 748 -19.86 -22.48 -48.68
C LEU A 748 -19.12 -21.42 -47.83
N VAL A 749 -18.89 -20.16 -48.22
CA VAL A 749 -19.62 -19.25 -49.12
C VAL A 749 -18.61 -18.36 -49.87
N TYR A 750 -18.60 -18.35 -51.21
CA TYR A 750 -18.04 -17.25 -52.04
C TYR A 750 -18.51 -17.35 -53.51
N LYS A 751 -19.63 -16.67 -53.81
CA LYS A 751 -20.23 -16.25 -55.10
C LYS A 751 -21.64 -15.74 -54.73
N SER A 752 -22.13 -14.57 -55.13
CA SER A 752 -21.91 -13.80 -56.36
C SER A 752 -22.03 -12.27 -56.17
N LEU A 753 -21.42 -11.49 -57.07
CA LEU A 753 -21.47 -10.01 -57.13
C LEU A 753 -22.70 -9.48 -57.89
N ASN A 754 -23.22 -8.29 -57.55
CA ASN A 754 -23.28 -7.09 -58.44
C ASN A 754 -24.16 -5.90 -57.92
N PHE A 755 -23.52 -4.73 -57.75
CA PHE A 755 -23.89 -3.34 -58.14
C PHE A 755 -25.27 -2.63 -57.88
N LEU A 756 -25.21 -1.58 -57.04
CA LEU A 756 -25.49 -0.13 -57.30
C LEU A 756 -26.92 0.55 -57.17
N ILE A 757 -26.91 1.74 -56.52
CA ILE A 757 -27.84 2.94 -56.56
C ILE A 757 -29.06 3.07 -55.57
N ILE A 758 -29.23 4.32 -55.10
CA ILE A 758 -30.07 5.01 -54.08
C ILE A 758 -31.36 5.61 -54.72
N PRO A 759 -32.58 5.68 -54.08
CA PRO A 759 -32.98 6.85 -53.23
C PRO A 759 -34.08 6.69 -52.12
N ARG A 760 -34.23 7.78 -51.33
CA ARG A 760 -35.23 8.01 -50.25
C ARG A 760 -36.69 8.13 -50.75
N PRO A 761 -37.69 8.11 -49.82
CA PRO A 761 -38.67 9.22 -49.80
C PRO A 761 -39.15 9.71 -48.41
N ARG A 762 -40.00 10.76 -48.42
CA ARG A 762 -40.85 11.31 -47.33
C ARG A 762 -42.33 10.86 -47.57
N SER A 763 -43.39 11.16 -46.79
CA SER A 763 -43.65 12.14 -45.70
C SER A 763 -44.78 11.63 -44.76
N VAL A 764 -45.23 12.46 -43.79
CA VAL A 764 -46.43 12.26 -42.94
C VAL A 764 -47.56 13.23 -43.39
N PRO A 765 -48.87 12.89 -43.27
CA PRO A 765 -49.81 13.57 -42.32
C PRO A 765 -50.80 12.58 -41.62
N ARG A 766 -51.12 12.70 -40.31
CA ARG A 766 -52.27 13.40 -39.63
C ARG A 766 -53.68 12.85 -39.97
N ASP A 767 -54.61 12.57 -39.05
CA ASP A 767 -55.25 13.47 -38.03
C ASP A 767 -56.21 12.74 -37.03
N ILE A 768 -56.49 13.37 -35.86
CA ILE A 768 -57.77 13.43 -35.05
C ILE A 768 -58.41 12.13 -34.47
N ASP A 769 -59.08 12.07 -33.29
CA ASP A 769 -59.02 12.80 -31.99
C ASP A 769 -59.82 12.02 -30.89
N HIS A 770 -59.67 12.42 -29.62
CA HIS A 770 -60.12 11.87 -28.32
C HIS A 770 -61.47 11.12 -28.15
N GLN A 771 -61.46 10.09 -27.26
CA GLN A 771 -62.19 10.09 -25.97
C GLN A 771 -61.65 9.02 -24.99
N HIS A 772 -61.66 9.30 -23.68
CA HIS A 772 -61.22 8.43 -22.56
C HIS A 772 -62.39 8.19 -21.58
N PRO A 773 -62.40 7.06 -20.84
CA PRO A 773 -61.98 7.15 -19.42
C PRO A 773 -61.11 5.96 -18.93
N GLU A 774 -60.43 6.22 -17.79
CA GLU A 774 -59.98 5.33 -16.69
C GLU A 774 -59.80 3.81 -16.94
N GLY A 775 -58.69 3.16 -16.56
CA GLY A 775 -57.50 3.60 -15.81
C GLY A 775 -56.42 2.48 -15.79
N GLU A 776 -55.27 2.75 -15.15
CA GLU A 776 -54.02 1.94 -15.22
C GLU A 776 -53.36 1.88 -16.60
N SER A 777 -52.42 2.81 -16.83
CA SER A 777 -51.60 2.83 -18.06
C SER A 777 -50.12 3.02 -17.76
N SER A 778 -49.33 2.15 -18.37
CA SER A 778 -47.88 2.27 -18.61
C SER A 778 -47.38 3.71 -18.82
N LYS A 779 -46.39 4.14 -18.03
CA LYS A 779 -45.62 5.36 -18.31
C LYS A 779 -44.68 5.13 -19.49
N ILE A 780 -45.23 5.30 -20.68
CA ILE A 780 -44.48 5.51 -21.93
C ILE A 780 -43.70 6.82 -21.78
N PHE A 781 -42.37 6.75 -21.65
CA PHE A 781 -41.53 7.94 -21.76
C PHE A 781 -41.50 8.40 -23.22
N ARG A 782 -41.85 9.67 -23.45
CA ARG A 782 -41.84 10.27 -24.79
C ARG A 782 -40.42 10.32 -25.35
N LEU A 783 -40.28 9.95 -26.62
CA LEU A 783 -39.14 10.32 -27.45
C LEU A 783 -39.23 11.81 -27.80
N GLU A 784 -38.66 12.68 -26.97
CA GLU A 784 -38.53 14.12 -27.25
C GLU A 784 -37.07 14.47 -27.63
N TYR A 785 -36.90 14.91 -28.88
CA TYR A 785 -35.74 15.60 -29.48
C TYR A 785 -34.32 15.15 -29.05
N ILE A 786 -33.73 14.24 -29.84
CA ILE A 786 -32.26 14.09 -29.91
C ILE A 786 -31.71 15.24 -30.77
N SER A 787 -31.33 16.36 -30.13
CA SER A 787 -30.38 17.30 -30.72
C SER A 787 -28.96 16.74 -30.57
N MET A 788 -28.24 16.63 -31.68
CA MET A 788 -26.84 16.21 -31.70
C MET A 788 -25.95 17.45 -31.75
N TYR A 789 -25.28 17.74 -30.63
CA TYR A 789 -24.35 18.86 -30.51
C TYR A 789 -22.92 18.44 -30.91
N ASP A 790 -22.12 19.41 -31.34
CA ASP A 790 -20.67 19.22 -31.45
C ASP A 790 -20.01 19.28 -30.06
N LEU A 791 -20.50 20.18 -29.19
CA LEU A 791 -20.03 20.34 -27.82
C LEU A 791 -21.19 20.57 -26.86
N VAL A 792 -21.21 19.87 -25.73
CA VAL A 792 -22.04 20.22 -24.58
C VAL A 792 -21.17 20.55 -23.38
N VAL A 793 -21.42 21.71 -22.77
CA VAL A 793 -20.80 22.13 -21.52
C VAL A 793 -21.80 21.93 -20.38
N VAL A 794 -21.41 21.21 -19.33
CA VAL A 794 -22.27 20.97 -18.16
C VAL A 794 -21.89 21.95 -17.05
N GLY A 795 -22.78 22.90 -16.75
CA GLY A 795 -22.61 23.94 -15.73
C GLY A 795 -22.49 25.35 -16.32
N HIS A 796 -23.29 26.29 -15.79
CA HIS A 796 -23.35 27.69 -16.26
C HIS A 796 -22.62 28.65 -15.29
N GLY A 797 -21.54 28.18 -14.66
CA GLY A 797 -20.60 29.04 -13.94
C GLY A 797 -19.69 29.83 -14.89
N ILE A 798 -18.79 30.67 -14.36
CA ILE A 798 -17.82 31.43 -15.18
C ILE A 798 -17.00 30.49 -16.07
N ALA A 799 -16.51 29.36 -15.54
CA ALA A 799 -15.71 28.39 -16.30
C ALA A 799 -16.49 27.77 -17.47
N GLY A 800 -17.76 27.39 -17.26
CA GLY A 800 -18.58 26.75 -18.30
C GLY A 800 -19.02 27.72 -19.39
N LEU A 801 -19.43 28.93 -19.00
CA LEU A 801 -19.73 29.99 -19.95
C LEU A 801 -18.48 30.42 -20.73
N ALA A 802 -17.32 30.51 -20.08
CA ALA A 802 -16.06 30.82 -20.76
C ALA A 802 -15.70 29.75 -21.80
N ALA A 803 -15.74 28.47 -21.42
CA ALA A 803 -15.50 27.36 -22.34
C ALA A 803 -16.45 27.39 -23.55
N ALA A 804 -17.73 27.69 -23.34
CA ALA A 804 -18.71 27.77 -24.43
C ALA A 804 -18.47 28.97 -25.37
N VAL A 805 -18.14 30.15 -24.83
CA VAL A 805 -17.84 31.34 -25.64
C VAL A 805 -16.53 31.14 -26.42
N SER A 806 -15.46 30.66 -25.79
CA SER A 806 -14.19 30.39 -26.47
C SER A 806 -14.31 29.31 -27.55
N ALA A 807 -15.14 28.28 -27.32
CA ALA A 807 -15.46 27.28 -28.34
C ALA A 807 -16.26 27.88 -29.52
N ALA A 808 -17.23 28.76 -29.26
CA ALA A 808 -18.00 29.44 -30.30
C ALA A 808 -17.14 30.43 -31.11
N GLU A 809 -16.16 31.10 -30.47
CA GLU A 809 -15.18 31.95 -31.16
C GLU A 809 -14.22 31.12 -32.02
N SER A 810 -13.78 29.97 -31.51
CA SER A 810 -12.86 29.07 -32.23
C SER A 810 -13.53 28.25 -33.33
N SER A 811 -14.86 28.08 -33.26
CA SER A 811 -15.64 27.30 -34.22
C SER A 811 -17.08 27.85 -34.35
N PRO A 812 -17.27 28.98 -35.07
CA PRO A 812 -18.57 29.67 -35.17
C PRO A 812 -19.71 28.89 -35.84
N SER A 813 -19.42 27.72 -36.41
CA SER A 813 -20.39 26.82 -37.03
C SER A 813 -20.75 25.59 -36.18
N ALA A 814 -20.09 25.41 -35.03
CA ALA A 814 -20.33 24.27 -34.14
C ALA A 814 -21.64 24.43 -33.37
N GLN A 815 -22.40 23.35 -33.23
CA GLN A 815 -23.59 23.33 -32.38
C GLN A 815 -23.16 23.14 -30.92
N ILE A 816 -23.25 24.21 -30.13
CA ILE A 816 -22.79 24.24 -28.73
C ILE A 816 -23.99 24.44 -27.80
N ALA A 817 -24.09 23.63 -26.75
CA ALA A 817 -25.06 23.85 -25.66
C ALA A 817 -24.40 23.94 -24.28
N VAL A 818 -24.98 24.72 -23.39
CA VAL A 818 -24.62 24.80 -21.96
C VAL A 818 -25.81 24.30 -21.14
N LEU A 819 -25.62 23.25 -20.33
CA LEU A 819 -26.66 22.71 -19.45
C LEU A 819 -26.55 23.36 -18.07
N GLU A 820 -27.66 23.86 -17.54
CA GLU A 820 -27.75 24.44 -16.19
C GLU A 820 -28.89 23.80 -15.40
N HIS A 821 -28.60 23.38 -14.18
CA HIS A 821 -29.58 22.81 -13.25
C HIS A 821 -30.64 23.85 -12.83
N ALA A 822 -30.22 25.09 -12.56
CA ALA A 822 -31.09 26.16 -12.13
C ALA A 822 -31.99 26.70 -13.26
N PRO A 823 -33.15 27.33 -12.93
CA PRO A 823 -33.90 28.15 -13.88
C PRO A 823 -33.12 29.41 -14.26
N GLU A 824 -33.42 30.02 -15.41
CA GLU A 824 -32.63 31.13 -15.98
C GLU A 824 -32.37 32.28 -14.99
N HIS A 825 -33.38 32.69 -14.21
CA HIS A 825 -33.25 33.80 -13.26
C HIS A 825 -32.27 33.49 -12.10
N ALA A 826 -32.03 32.21 -11.79
CA ALA A 826 -31.14 31.73 -10.73
C ALA A 826 -29.83 31.12 -11.25
N SER A 827 -29.62 31.07 -12.58
CA SER A 827 -28.39 30.58 -13.22
C SER A 827 -27.14 31.35 -12.81
N GLY A 828 -25.95 30.75 -13.01
CA GLY A 828 -24.64 31.35 -12.69
C GLY A 828 -23.83 30.64 -11.60
N GLY A 829 -24.42 29.64 -10.93
CA GLY A 829 -23.77 28.86 -9.87
C GLY A 829 -23.20 29.70 -8.71
N ASN A 830 -22.22 29.15 -7.98
CA ASN A 830 -21.50 29.89 -6.93
C ASN A 830 -20.72 31.10 -7.49
N SER A 831 -20.33 31.07 -8.78
CA SER A 831 -19.59 32.17 -9.40
C SER A 831 -20.36 33.50 -9.36
N ARG A 832 -21.69 33.48 -9.59
CA ARG A 832 -22.56 34.67 -9.54
C ARG A 832 -22.52 35.39 -8.19
N TRP A 833 -22.39 34.64 -7.10
CA TRP A 833 -22.35 35.15 -5.72
C TRP A 833 -20.95 35.53 -5.24
N SER A 834 -19.92 35.15 -6.01
CA SER A 834 -18.53 35.46 -5.65
C SER A 834 -18.22 36.95 -5.82
N PRO A 835 -17.33 37.52 -4.99
CA PRO A 835 -16.79 38.85 -5.23
C PRO A 835 -15.87 38.92 -6.45
N ALA A 836 -15.38 37.76 -6.95
CA ALA A 836 -14.49 37.64 -8.10
C ALA A 836 -13.27 38.59 -8.03
N ASN A 837 -12.58 38.62 -6.88
CA ASN A 837 -11.38 39.45 -6.70
C ASN A 837 -10.18 38.81 -7.38
N MET A 838 -9.50 39.53 -8.27
CA MET A 838 -8.24 39.09 -8.87
C MET A 838 -7.05 39.66 -8.11
N ARG A 839 -6.00 38.84 -7.95
CA ARG A 839 -4.76 39.26 -7.27
C ARG A 839 -3.83 40.01 -8.24
N MET A 840 -4.35 41.11 -8.76
CA MET A 840 -3.83 41.87 -9.89
C MET A 840 -4.09 43.36 -9.63
N PRO A 841 -3.11 44.29 -9.78
CA PRO A 841 -3.34 45.72 -9.60
C PRO A 841 -4.02 46.37 -10.83
N SER A 842 -3.91 45.75 -12.00
CA SER A 842 -4.60 46.12 -13.24
C SER A 842 -4.90 44.85 -14.06
N VAL A 843 -5.72 44.95 -15.12
CA VAL A 843 -6.00 43.80 -16.01
C VAL A 843 -4.77 43.23 -16.72
N ASN A 844 -3.66 44.00 -16.77
CA ASN A 844 -2.45 43.65 -17.50
C ASN A 844 -1.36 42.98 -16.63
N GLU A 845 -1.52 42.99 -15.31
CA GLU A 845 -0.43 42.73 -14.37
C GLU A 845 -0.88 41.80 -13.24
N VAL A 846 -0.06 40.81 -12.90
CA VAL A 846 -0.27 39.96 -11.70
C VAL A 846 0.61 40.46 -10.58
N LEU A 847 0.09 40.48 -9.34
CA LEU A 847 0.88 40.93 -8.20
C LEU A 847 2.14 40.07 -8.01
N PRO A 848 3.31 40.69 -7.75
CA PRO A 848 4.52 39.97 -7.37
C PRO A 848 4.29 39.00 -6.20
N GLY A 849 5.02 37.88 -6.22
CA GLY A 849 4.91 36.81 -5.21
C GLY A 849 3.64 35.95 -5.31
N PHE A 850 2.78 36.14 -6.33
CA PHE A 850 1.55 35.34 -6.49
C PHE A 850 1.80 33.83 -6.38
N VAL A 851 2.79 33.31 -7.11
CA VAL A 851 3.11 31.87 -7.15
C VAL A 851 3.60 31.39 -5.78
N ASP A 852 4.54 32.12 -5.17
CA ASP A 852 5.16 31.74 -3.90
C ASP A 852 4.14 31.72 -2.75
N ASP A 853 3.22 32.69 -2.72
CA ASP A 853 2.14 32.73 -1.75
C ASP A 853 1.08 31.63 -1.98
N MET A 854 0.82 31.24 -3.24
CA MET A 854 -0.06 30.10 -3.53
C MET A 854 0.60 28.77 -3.14
N MET A 855 1.92 28.64 -3.31
CA MET A 855 2.71 27.50 -2.82
C MET A 855 2.73 27.44 -1.28
N ALA A 856 2.88 28.60 -0.61
CA ALA A 856 2.82 28.70 0.84
C ALA A 856 1.41 28.39 1.39
N ALA A 857 0.36 28.98 0.81
CA ALA A 857 -1.03 28.76 1.23
C ALA A 857 -1.53 27.33 0.98
N SER A 858 -0.93 26.60 0.03
CA SER A 858 -1.21 25.17 -0.22
C SER A 858 -0.33 24.22 0.58
N GLY A 859 0.52 24.73 1.51
CA GLY A 859 1.37 23.89 2.35
C GLY A 859 2.33 23.01 1.55
N SER A 860 2.84 23.51 0.43
CA SER A 860 3.62 22.79 -0.60
C SER A 860 2.90 21.66 -1.36
N GLY A 861 1.59 21.46 -1.16
CA GLY A 861 0.79 20.47 -1.90
C GLY A 861 0.23 20.95 -3.24
N GLY A 862 0.35 22.24 -3.58
CA GLY A 862 -0.06 22.79 -4.87
C GLY A 862 0.99 22.62 -5.96
N ASP A 863 0.57 22.46 -7.21
CA ASP A 863 1.47 22.41 -8.36
C ASP A 863 1.96 23.83 -8.73
N ARG A 864 3.29 24.04 -8.59
CA ARG A 864 3.95 25.29 -8.98
C ARG A 864 3.75 25.61 -10.46
N ALA A 865 3.85 24.63 -11.36
CA ALA A 865 3.71 24.84 -12.80
C ALA A 865 2.28 25.27 -13.16
N TYR A 866 1.28 24.78 -12.44
CA TYR A 866 -0.10 25.27 -12.55
C TYR A 866 -0.23 26.74 -12.12
N PHE A 867 0.34 27.13 -10.97
CA PHE A 867 0.28 28.52 -10.49
C PHE A 867 1.08 29.48 -11.38
N GLU A 868 2.23 29.06 -11.90
CA GLU A 868 3.03 29.83 -12.87
C GLU A 868 2.28 30.02 -14.19
N ARG A 869 1.65 28.97 -14.71
CA ARG A 869 0.78 29.06 -15.90
C ARG A 869 -0.40 30.00 -15.63
N LEU A 870 -1.08 29.87 -14.50
CA LEU A 870 -2.20 30.74 -14.12
C LEU A 870 -1.77 32.21 -14.04
N ALA A 871 -0.61 32.50 -13.42
CA ALA A 871 -0.06 33.84 -13.35
C ALA A 871 0.30 34.42 -14.73
N SER A 872 0.94 33.62 -15.59
CA SER A 872 1.33 34.05 -16.94
C SER A 872 0.14 34.29 -17.88
N GLN A 873 -0.95 33.53 -17.73
CA GLN A 873 -2.12 33.59 -18.61
C GLN A 873 -3.25 34.50 -18.09
N ALA A 874 -3.22 34.91 -16.81
CA ALA A 874 -4.25 35.76 -16.23
C ALA A 874 -4.47 37.10 -16.96
N PRO A 875 -3.45 37.85 -17.41
CA PRO A 875 -3.66 39.09 -18.15
C PRO A 875 -4.43 38.91 -19.46
N GLU A 876 -4.06 37.90 -20.26
CA GLU A 876 -4.74 37.58 -21.52
C GLU A 876 -6.22 37.18 -21.27
N ALA A 877 -6.47 36.39 -20.23
CA ALA A 877 -7.81 35.98 -19.84
C ALA A 877 -8.68 37.15 -19.38
N LEU A 878 -8.14 38.14 -18.64
CA LEU A 878 -8.90 39.31 -18.22
C LEU A 878 -9.17 40.28 -19.39
N GLN A 879 -8.19 40.53 -20.25
CA GLN A 879 -8.39 41.30 -21.49
C GLN A 879 -9.43 40.63 -22.41
N TRP A 880 -9.48 39.30 -22.44
CA TRP A 880 -10.53 38.57 -23.14
C TRP A 880 -11.91 38.80 -22.49
N LEU A 881 -12.02 38.76 -21.16
CA LEU A 881 -13.27 39.10 -20.45
C LEU A 881 -13.74 40.54 -20.72
N GLU A 882 -12.82 41.51 -20.83
CA GLU A 882 -13.18 42.88 -21.23
C GLU A 882 -13.81 42.93 -22.63
N LYS A 883 -13.29 42.14 -23.59
CA LYS A 883 -13.90 42.00 -24.94
C LYS A 883 -15.28 41.35 -24.92
N GLN A 884 -15.60 40.55 -23.89
CA GLN A 884 -16.95 40.01 -23.67
C GLN A 884 -17.90 40.98 -22.94
N GLY A 885 -17.43 42.18 -22.56
CA GLY A 885 -18.23 43.22 -21.90
C GLY A 885 -18.07 43.31 -20.38
N VAL A 886 -17.09 42.62 -19.78
CA VAL A 886 -16.78 42.79 -18.34
C VAL A 886 -16.00 44.08 -18.13
N GLN A 887 -16.37 44.88 -17.14
CA GLN A 887 -15.59 46.05 -16.71
C GLN A 887 -14.94 45.77 -15.36
N PHE A 888 -13.68 46.18 -15.17
CA PHE A 888 -12.94 46.02 -13.92
C PHE A 888 -12.67 47.37 -13.25
N HIS A 889 -12.59 47.38 -11.92
CA HIS A 889 -12.15 48.52 -11.13
C HIS A 889 -11.14 48.10 -10.07
N ALA A 890 -10.27 49.03 -9.66
CA ALA A 890 -9.40 48.85 -8.51
C ALA A 890 -10.20 48.90 -7.19
N MET A 891 -9.79 48.11 -6.20
CA MET A 891 -10.42 48.07 -4.87
C MET A 891 -9.69 48.98 -3.88
N ASP A 892 -10.26 50.14 -3.58
CA ASP A 892 -9.75 51.07 -2.58
C ASP A 892 -10.44 50.94 -1.22
N TYR A 893 -9.86 50.05 -0.40
CA TYR A 893 -10.13 49.95 1.02
C TYR A 893 -9.31 51.00 1.81
N PHE A 894 -9.95 51.73 2.72
CA PHE A 894 -9.35 52.85 3.48
C PHE A 894 -8.24 52.45 4.47
N LEU A 895 -8.10 51.16 4.78
CA LEU A 895 -7.04 50.57 5.61
C LEU A 895 -6.63 49.25 4.96
N LYS A 896 -5.39 49.12 4.45
CA LYS A 896 -4.90 47.91 3.78
C LYS A 896 -3.56 47.45 4.39
N SER A 897 -3.50 46.20 4.84
CA SER A 897 -2.24 45.45 5.07
C SER A 897 -1.89 44.52 3.90
N TRP A 898 -2.61 44.64 2.78
CA TRP A 898 -2.50 43.78 1.60
C TRP A 898 -2.44 44.62 0.32
N PRO A 899 -1.73 44.14 -0.73
CA PRO A 899 -1.57 44.87 -1.99
C PRO A 899 -2.88 45.02 -2.79
N ASN A 900 -2.90 46.01 -3.69
CA ASN A 900 -4.05 46.37 -4.52
C ASN A 900 -4.58 45.19 -5.36
N ARG A 901 -5.91 45.10 -5.48
CA ARG A 901 -6.63 44.07 -6.23
C ARG A 901 -7.66 44.74 -7.14
N ILE A 902 -7.97 44.14 -8.27
CA ILE A 902 -9.11 44.49 -9.10
C ILE A 902 -10.31 43.56 -8.85
N GLN A 903 -11.51 44.09 -9.10
CA GLN A 903 -12.79 43.40 -9.04
C GLN A 903 -13.64 43.83 -10.25
N PRO A 904 -14.43 42.92 -10.86
CA PRO A 904 -15.40 43.32 -11.88
C PRO A 904 -16.49 44.20 -11.28
N ILE A 905 -16.88 45.28 -11.98
CA ILE A 905 -17.99 46.15 -11.61
C ILE A 905 -19.28 45.32 -11.66
N GLY A 906 -19.88 45.06 -10.50
CA GLY A 906 -21.00 44.11 -10.36
C GLY A 906 -20.60 42.68 -9.95
N LYS A 907 -19.34 42.47 -9.54
CA LYS A 907 -18.81 41.22 -8.97
C LYS A 907 -18.95 40.02 -9.94
N GLY A 908 -18.90 38.78 -9.44
CA GLY A 908 -18.97 37.59 -10.29
C GLY A 908 -20.27 37.49 -11.11
N ALA A 909 -21.36 38.13 -10.68
CA ALA A 909 -22.60 38.25 -11.44
C ALA A 909 -22.40 38.99 -12.78
N ALA A 910 -21.59 40.05 -12.82
CA ALA A 910 -21.30 40.78 -14.05
C ALA A 910 -20.53 39.93 -15.07
N ILE A 911 -19.58 39.11 -14.62
CA ILE A 911 -18.87 38.16 -15.50
C ILE A 911 -19.85 37.12 -16.06
N VAL A 912 -20.73 36.56 -15.23
CA VAL A 912 -21.74 35.59 -15.66
C VAL A 912 -22.69 36.19 -16.70
N GLU A 913 -23.22 37.39 -16.48
CA GLU A 913 -24.16 38.00 -17.43
C GLU A 913 -23.48 38.47 -18.73
N ALA A 914 -22.25 39.00 -18.67
CA ALA A 914 -21.48 39.35 -19.86
C ALA A 914 -21.20 38.11 -20.75
N LEU A 915 -20.70 37.03 -20.15
CA LEU A 915 -20.45 35.78 -20.87
C LEU A 915 -21.74 35.11 -21.36
N LYS A 916 -22.84 35.18 -20.60
CA LYS A 916 -24.17 34.69 -21.02
C LYS A 916 -24.72 35.47 -22.22
N GLN A 917 -24.58 36.80 -22.24
CA GLN A 917 -24.95 37.62 -23.39
C GLN A 917 -24.07 37.29 -24.60
N SER A 918 -22.75 37.15 -24.41
CA SER A 918 -21.85 36.73 -25.48
C SER A 918 -22.12 35.32 -26.00
N ALA A 919 -22.50 34.37 -25.14
CA ALA A 919 -22.84 33.01 -25.56
C ALA A 919 -24.10 33.04 -26.44
N LYS A 920 -25.14 33.77 -26.00
CA LYS A 920 -26.37 33.96 -26.79
C LYS A 920 -26.11 34.64 -28.13
N SER A 921 -25.28 35.69 -28.20
CA SER A 921 -24.99 36.39 -29.46
C SER A 921 -24.15 35.56 -30.44
N LYS A 922 -23.40 34.58 -29.94
CA LYS A 922 -22.61 33.61 -30.74
C LYS A 922 -23.35 32.30 -31.01
N GLY A 923 -24.66 32.24 -30.77
CA GLY A 923 -25.51 31.09 -31.12
C GLY A 923 -25.42 29.89 -30.17
N VAL A 924 -24.78 30.02 -29.01
CA VAL A 924 -24.73 28.96 -27.99
C VAL A 924 -26.11 28.77 -27.36
N GLN A 925 -26.60 27.53 -27.33
CA GLN A 925 -27.88 27.19 -26.70
C GLN A 925 -27.74 27.03 -25.18
N LEU A 926 -28.43 27.86 -24.40
CA LEU A 926 -28.47 27.74 -22.95
C LEU A 926 -29.70 26.91 -22.53
N VAL A 927 -29.47 25.77 -21.88
CA VAL A 927 -30.48 24.77 -21.53
C VAL A 927 -30.66 24.72 -20.01
N TYR A 928 -31.58 25.54 -19.51
CA TYR A 928 -31.91 25.63 -18.08
C TYR A 928 -32.79 24.47 -17.58
N ASN A 929 -32.95 24.37 -16.26
CA ASN A 929 -33.66 23.29 -15.56
C ASN A 929 -33.15 21.88 -15.95
N CYS A 930 -31.91 21.77 -16.41
CA CYS A 930 -31.29 20.57 -16.96
C CYS A 930 -30.17 20.07 -16.05
N ARG A 931 -30.55 19.31 -15.03
CA ARG A 931 -29.59 18.63 -14.15
C ARG A 931 -29.07 17.38 -14.84
N ALA A 932 -27.89 17.45 -15.45
CA ALA A 932 -27.16 16.25 -15.85
C ALA A 932 -26.97 15.30 -14.65
N GLN A 933 -27.29 14.02 -14.82
CA GLN A 933 -27.15 12.97 -13.80
C GLN A 933 -26.16 11.89 -14.20
N ARG A 934 -26.16 11.50 -15.48
CA ARG A 934 -25.22 10.50 -16.03
C ARG A 934 -24.62 10.99 -17.33
N LEU A 935 -23.40 10.54 -17.58
CA LEU A 935 -22.66 10.71 -18.83
C LEU A 935 -22.27 9.32 -19.33
N HIS A 936 -22.79 8.94 -20.48
CA HIS A 936 -22.43 7.71 -21.19
C HIS A 936 -21.48 8.08 -22.33
N LEU A 937 -20.41 7.31 -22.52
CA LEU A 937 -19.39 7.56 -23.54
C LEU A 937 -19.34 6.37 -24.51
N ASP A 938 -19.77 6.60 -25.75
CA ASP A 938 -19.96 5.57 -26.77
C ASP A 938 -19.13 5.94 -28.01
N ARG A 939 -18.01 5.25 -28.24
CA ARG A 939 -17.06 5.37 -29.39
C ARG A 939 -17.27 6.58 -30.32
N GLY A 940 -16.84 7.77 -29.87
CA GLY A 940 -16.87 9.01 -30.64
C GLY A 940 -18.10 9.90 -30.42
N GLN A 941 -18.99 9.53 -29.49
CA GLN A 941 -20.13 10.32 -29.04
C GLN A 941 -20.30 10.19 -27.52
N ALA A 942 -21.04 11.12 -26.93
CA ALA A 942 -21.36 11.18 -25.52
C ALA A 942 -22.85 11.45 -25.34
N THR A 943 -23.52 10.68 -24.48
CA THR A 943 -24.94 10.86 -24.15
C THR A 943 -25.08 11.30 -22.70
N ILE A 944 -25.62 12.49 -22.49
CA ILE A 944 -25.95 13.03 -21.16
C ILE A 944 -27.40 12.70 -20.84
N GLU A 945 -27.64 12.00 -19.73
CA GLU A 945 -28.97 11.77 -19.18
C GLU A 945 -29.25 12.81 -18.09
N ALA A 946 -30.32 13.58 -18.27
CA ALA A 946 -30.76 14.60 -17.32
C ALA A 946 -31.84 14.07 -16.36
N ALA A 947 -31.98 14.70 -15.20
CA ALA A 947 -32.89 14.28 -14.11
C ALA A 947 -34.37 14.25 -14.48
N ASP A 948 -34.78 14.96 -15.54
CA ASP A 948 -36.14 14.98 -16.08
C ASP A 948 -36.34 13.96 -17.22
N GLY A 949 -35.35 13.08 -17.46
CA GLY A 949 -35.38 12.04 -18.49
C GLY A 949 -34.90 12.49 -19.87
N ARG A 950 -34.56 13.76 -20.07
CA ARG A 950 -33.97 14.22 -21.35
C ARG A 950 -32.63 13.52 -21.61
N ARG A 951 -32.41 13.11 -22.86
CA ARG A 951 -31.15 12.55 -23.34
C ARG A 951 -30.55 13.47 -24.40
N ILE A 952 -29.36 13.98 -24.12
CA ILE A 952 -28.68 14.99 -24.92
C ILE A 952 -27.40 14.36 -25.49
N VAL A 953 -27.27 14.33 -26.82
CA VAL A 953 -26.14 13.68 -27.49
C VAL A 953 -25.15 14.73 -27.98
N ALA A 954 -23.86 14.51 -27.75
CA ALA A 954 -22.79 15.40 -28.14
C ALA A 954 -21.60 14.63 -28.73
N ARG A 955 -20.79 15.26 -29.60
CA ARG A 955 -19.49 14.70 -29.99
C ARG A 955 -18.45 14.87 -28.89
N SER A 956 -18.47 16.00 -28.19
CA SER A 956 -17.60 16.32 -27.06
C SER A 956 -18.39 16.85 -25.87
N VAL A 957 -17.91 16.59 -24.65
CA VAL A 957 -18.51 17.12 -23.41
C VAL A 957 -17.43 17.75 -22.53
N VAL A 958 -17.70 18.95 -22.02
CA VAL A 958 -16.88 19.64 -21.02
C VAL A 958 -17.65 19.71 -19.70
N LEU A 959 -17.06 19.19 -18.62
CA LEU A 959 -17.65 19.25 -17.28
C LEU A 959 -17.12 20.50 -16.55
N ALA A 960 -18.02 21.46 -16.31
CA ALA A 960 -17.75 22.75 -15.65
C ALA A 960 -18.74 23.02 -14.50
N SER A 961 -19.22 21.94 -13.86
CA SER A 961 -20.25 21.93 -12.80
C SER A 961 -19.77 22.41 -11.42
N GLY A 962 -18.53 22.87 -11.32
CA GLY A 962 -17.87 23.24 -10.06
C GLY A 962 -17.01 22.12 -9.48
N GLY A 963 -16.25 22.43 -8.43
CA GLY A 963 -15.49 21.44 -7.67
C GLY A 963 -16.31 20.85 -6.52
N PHE A 964 -15.64 20.10 -5.65
CA PHE A 964 -16.27 19.42 -4.52
C PHE A 964 -16.70 20.35 -3.37
N GLN A 965 -16.61 21.68 -3.51
CA GLN A 965 -17.01 22.63 -2.46
C GLN A 965 -18.51 22.59 -2.11
N GLY A 966 -19.33 21.92 -2.92
CA GLY A 966 -20.73 21.61 -2.59
C GLY A 966 -20.93 20.33 -1.77
N SER A 967 -19.89 19.56 -1.50
CA SER A 967 -19.92 18.32 -0.70
C SER A 967 -19.20 18.54 0.64
N PRO A 968 -19.93 18.56 1.77
CA PRO A 968 -19.34 18.62 3.11
C PRO A 968 -18.32 17.51 3.36
N ASP A 969 -18.61 16.29 2.88
CA ASP A 969 -17.77 15.13 3.12
C ASP A 969 -16.45 15.21 2.34
N MET A 970 -16.49 15.64 1.07
CA MET A 970 -15.28 15.88 0.29
C MET A 970 -14.47 17.07 0.82
N LEU A 971 -15.14 18.14 1.30
CA LEU A 971 -14.46 19.25 1.98
C LEU A 971 -13.72 18.74 3.23
N ARG A 972 -14.39 17.96 4.09
CA ARG A 972 -13.77 17.37 5.29
C ARG A 972 -12.62 16.43 4.94
N THR A 973 -12.79 15.61 3.90
CA THR A 973 -11.82 14.60 3.44
C THR A 973 -10.55 15.24 2.86
N HIS A 974 -10.69 16.30 2.07
CA HIS A 974 -9.56 16.89 1.32
C HIS A 974 -8.98 18.17 1.94
N LEU A 975 -9.74 18.90 2.76
CA LEU A 975 -9.31 20.14 3.42
C LEU A 975 -9.33 20.07 4.96
N GLY A 976 -9.72 18.92 5.52
CA GLY A 976 -9.68 18.64 6.96
C GLY A 976 -10.95 19.00 7.74
N PRO A 977 -11.03 18.60 9.03
CA PRO A 977 -12.19 18.87 9.89
C PRO A 977 -12.47 20.37 10.04
N GLY A 978 -13.73 20.78 9.82
CA GLY A 978 -14.17 22.18 9.88
C GLY A 978 -14.22 22.88 8.52
N ALA A 979 -13.62 22.32 7.46
CA ALA A 979 -13.69 22.88 6.12
C ALA A 979 -15.11 22.88 5.54
N GLU A 980 -16.00 21.98 5.98
CA GLU A 980 -17.42 21.99 5.61
C GLU A 980 -18.16 23.28 6.03
N MET A 981 -17.61 24.03 6.99
CA MET A 981 -18.16 25.30 7.45
C MET A 981 -17.77 26.48 6.55
N SER A 982 -16.75 26.34 5.68
CA SER A 982 -16.25 27.43 4.84
C SER A 982 -17.08 27.70 3.57
N GLY A 983 -18.05 26.83 3.26
CA GLY A 983 -18.86 26.89 2.03
C GLY A 983 -20.28 27.44 2.17
N LYS A 984 -20.80 27.62 3.40
CA LYS A 984 -22.17 28.13 3.59
C LYS A 984 -22.20 29.66 3.48
N PRO A 985 -23.01 30.27 2.60
CA PRO A 985 -23.33 31.68 2.75
C PRO A 985 -24.02 31.85 4.11
N ARG A 986 -23.50 32.75 4.95
CA ARG A 986 -24.24 33.20 6.14
C ARG A 986 -25.48 33.92 5.64
N LEU A 987 -26.60 33.20 5.55
CA LEU A 987 -27.92 33.82 5.64
C LEU A 987 -27.90 34.60 6.96
N ARG A 988 -27.98 35.93 6.87
CA ARG A 988 -28.20 36.75 8.06
C ARG A 988 -29.60 36.41 8.56
N PRO A 989 -29.78 36.07 9.85
CA PRO A 989 -30.99 36.44 10.54
C PRO A 989 -30.89 37.96 10.75
N ASP A 990 -31.45 38.70 9.80
CA ASP A 990 -31.58 40.17 9.72
C ASP A 990 -30.25 41.00 9.77
#